data_AF-A0A7L4QYR8-F1
#
_entry.id   AF-A0A7L4QYR8-F1
#
_cell.length_a   1.000
_cell.length_b   1.000
_cell.length_c   1.000
_cell.angle_alpha   90.00
_cell.angle_beta   90.00
_cell.angle_gamma   90.00
#
_symmetry.space_group_name_H-M   'P 1'
#
loop_
_entity.id
_entity.type
_entity.pdbx_description
1 polymer ?
#
loop_
_entity_poly.entity_id
_entity_poly.type
_entity_poly.pdbx_seq_one_letter_code
_entity_poly.pdbx_strand_id
1 'polypeptide(L)'
;EGEGLENAENLLLYLATDSSDFVKTATQDDTNVDSSKFLFVLGTEFNEDALNSATLDANISAQMNITIFTKDNPVPEGFDFSDYGMIFIESQDESVVNDWTSSIKSAKTGGAMVIGYNLSSNITLPNVNLYSDEFTEIERYWIQGGNANMESMLKFMGQKFSGFWEGDEIPEPVMTQEKVNMTFIIGADSNLHNLHTVMDERNVINDRFNINVMTPQDAVANLNDASDQDFVILYMVGASDISSLLDVLSAAKDNGAHVSLGSSGDIYGISTIDTLNPPHNVMVKYLENDGSTNMENLVRYMGAELCDVYVEYLPVAPPLIPDDGIYHPDAFPHVFENSTEYLEWYADHGYNASAPTIGIVNYEIQKEPIYLKTDDAIIRYLESKGCNVIYTTDVSFNGDVDHFTKDDEVLVDAIIHLKAFYLNYGDPEQGVEYLKQYNVPIIKGIQDPYTTPEEFNDSLHGTDPMSLPAMVTQPEVDGCTDFIWISGRVVNPEDPNQMYYEPIISQVEFLCDRAIGWAELGRTSNEEKKVSILYYNHDGGKENIGASYLDIGSSFTLLLEQMQAEGYDIGNGTIPNGSEFIDLFIESRNVGAWAPGELEKVVNSGKATLWPVEEYLVWYDTLPESVRTEVEGTWGEAPGDIMVYENESVEYFVIPTVQLGNVNFIPQPTKAKLSDESLIYHNESIPLTHQYLAAYFWINQVYDADAIIHFGTHGSMEWSPGKEIGLWRYDYPSICAADTPIIYPYIMDNVGEGSQAKHRGYAVMIDHLTPPIMAAGIYGDLTDMHDKIHSYEEAIKGNSTMADSYRNSTIDLYTNLSMENDLGVSPDELRSMSDEDFGEFVGSAVHDYLHTLQETLMPYGVHTFGMAPDGEKLVCMVKSMLRSDFVDHIYNVIPKDTGDEEDWNDEANAYATELLNATVFNGMDVVIAQDDILGFNNTTITADLYQGLDYADKLGQTTREIDQTLRALNAEYIEPAPGNDPIRNPDALP
;
A
#
# COMPACT_ATOMS: atom_id res chain seq x y z
N GLU A 1 44.99 4.45 -18.45
CA GLU A 1 45.92 3.91 -19.47
C GLU A 1 45.27 2.64 -20.00
N GLY A 2 44.78 2.52 -21.23
CA GLY A 2 45.14 3.19 -22.48
C GLY A 2 45.18 2.22 -23.67
N GLU A 3 44.94 0.91 -23.49
CA GLU A 3 45.05 -0.07 -24.60
C GLU A 3 44.02 -1.23 -24.58
N GLY A 4 43.12 -1.34 -23.59
CA GLY A 4 42.20 -2.49 -23.49
C GLY A 4 40.98 -2.39 -24.40
N LEU A 5 40.23 -1.27 -24.30
CA LEU A 5 39.02 -1.04 -25.09
C LEU A 5 39.34 -0.82 -26.57
N GLU A 6 40.40 -0.06 -26.87
CA GLU A 6 40.82 0.18 -28.25
C GLU A 6 41.34 -1.12 -28.92
N ASN A 7 41.87 -2.09 -28.18
CA ASN A 7 42.21 -3.41 -28.73
C ASN A 7 41.00 -4.32 -28.90
N ALA A 8 39.98 -4.23 -28.02
CA ALA A 8 38.74 -4.98 -28.17
C ALA A 8 37.87 -4.42 -29.32
N GLU A 9 37.76 -3.09 -29.40
CA GLU A 9 37.12 -2.39 -30.52
C GLU A 9 37.88 -2.61 -31.81
N ASN A 10 39.23 -2.55 -31.83
CA ASN A 10 39.98 -2.89 -33.05
C ASN A 10 39.93 -4.39 -33.37
N LEU A 11 39.72 -5.30 -32.41
CA LEU A 11 39.49 -6.72 -32.70
C LEU A 11 38.09 -6.93 -33.29
N LEU A 12 37.07 -6.27 -32.76
CA LEU A 12 35.71 -6.27 -33.30
C LEU A 12 35.65 -5.57 -34.66
N LEU A 13 36.36 -4.46 -34.84
CA LEU A 13 36.52 -3.78 -36.13
C LEU A 13 37.35 -4.63 -37.08
N TYR A 14 38.40 -5.32 -36.66
CA TYR A 14 39.17 -6.25 -37.50
C TYR A 14 38.32 -7.46 -37.93
N LEU A 15 37.52 -8.01 -37.03
CA LEU A 15 36.56 -9.07 -37.34
C LEU A 15 35.41 -8.57 -38.23
N ALA A 16 34.98 -7.31 -38.09
CA ALA A 16 33.88 -6.71 -38.85
C ALA A 16 34.29 -6.04 -40.17
N THR A 17 35.54 -5.56 -40.31
CA THR A 17 36.02 -4.79 -41.49
C THR A 17 37.02 -5.54 -42.36
N ASP A 18 37.72 -6.56 -41.84
CA ASP A 18 38.70 -7.37 -42.61
C ASP A 18 38.22 -8.80 -42.92
N SER A 19 36.93 -9.10 -42.69
CA SER A 19 36.32 -10.41 -43.02
C SER A 19 35.25 -10.34 -44.11
N SER A 20 35.21 -9.26 -44.90
CA SER A 20 34.39 -9.20 -46.13
C SER A 20 34.84 -10.22 -47.20
N ASP A 21 35.98 -10.88 -46.97
CA ASP A 21 36.53 -11.98 -47.77
C ASP A 21 36.52 -13.36 -47.07
N PHE A 22 35.88 -13.56 -45.90
CA PHE A 22 35.73 -14.91 -45.36
C PHE A 22 34.47 -15.67 -45.79
N VAL A 23 33.56 -15.05 -46.56
CA VAL A 23 32.55 -15.82 -47.31
C VAL A 23 32.28 -15.17 -48.67
N LYS A 24 33.32 -15.03 -49.50
CA LYS A 24 33.16 -15.05 -50.97
C LYS A 24 34.48 -15.35 -51.70
N THR A 25 35.03 -16.54 -51.48
CA THR A 25 35.55 -17.41 -52.56
C THR A 25 35.83 -18.80 -52.01
N ALA A 26 34.75 -19.54 -51.71
CA ALA A 26 34.72 -20.97 -51.99
C ALA A 26 33.74 -21.20 -53.14
N THR A 27 34.02 -20.62 -54.30
CA THR A 27 33.67 -21.35 -55.52
C THR A 27 34.59 -22.55 -55.56
N GLN A 28 33.95 -23.72 -55.47
CA GLN A 28 34.46 -25.08 -55.64
C GLN A 28 35.18 -25.72 -54.44
N ASP A 29 34.48 -26.73 -53.94
CA ASP A 29 34.97 -27.95 -53.30
C ASP A 29 35.46 -27.83 -51.86
N ASP A 30 34.52 -27.69 -50.91
CA ASP A 30 34.59 -28.44 -49.63
C ASP A 30 33.26 -28.51 -48.84
N THR A 31 32.10 -28.24 -49.46
CA THR A 31 30.84 -28.79 -48.91
C THR A 31 30.83 -30.27 -49.21
N ASN A 32 30.95 -31.11 -48.18
CA ASN A 32 30.83 -32.57 -48.34
C ASN A 32 29.37 -33.00 -48.58
N VAL A 33 28.43 -32.06 -48.61
CA VAL A 33 27.00 -32.28 -48.85
C VAL A 33 26.62 -31.84 -50.27
N ASP A 34 25.61 -32.47 -50.85
CA ASP A 34 25.05 -32.08 -52.15
C ASP A 34 23.89 -31.10 -51.93
N SER A 35 24.10 -29.82 -52.26
CA SER A 35 23.08 -28.77 -52.11
C SER A 35 21.85 -28.96 -52.98
N SER A 36 21.86 -29.88 -53.95
CA SER A 36 20.67 -30.25 -54.73
C SER A 36 19.82 -31.34 -54.05
N LYS A 37 20.36 -32.03 -53.05
CA LYS A 37 19.68 -33.12 -52.34
C LYS A 37 18.96 -32.62 -51.10
N PHE A 38 17.65 -32.83 -51.10
CA PHE A 38 16.74 -32.45 -50.02
C PHE A 38 16.16 -33.71 -49.40
N LEU A 39 16.17 -33.78 -48.08
CA LEU A 39 15.60 -34.88 -47.32
C LEU A 39 14.47 -34.37 -46.45
N PHE A 40 13.31 -35.02 -46.53
CA PHE A 40 12.19 -34.81 -45.61
C PHE A 40 11.92 -36.09 -44.84
N VAL A 41 11.86 -35.98 -43.52
CA VAL A 41 11.50 -37.07 -42.61
C VAL A 41 10.23 -36.65 -41.88
N LEU A 42 9.09 -37.16 -42.34
CA LEU A 42 7.76 -36.75 -41.92
C LEU A 42 7.21 -37.68 -40.84
N GLY A 43 6.72 -37.08 -39.76
CA GLY A 43 6.07 -37.76 -38.63
C GLY A 43 4.55 -37.77 -38.75
N THR A 44 4.01 -36.84 -39.55
CA THR A 44 2.58 -36.73 -39.83
C THR A 44 2.25 -36.90 -41.31
N GLU A 45 1.00 -37.21 -41.60
CA GLU A 45 0.48 -37.32 -42.97
C GLU A 45 0.02 -35.96 -43.53
N PHE A 46 0.06 -34.87 -42.73
CA PHE A 46 -0.59 -33.59 -43.05
C PHE A 46 -0.15 -33.02 -44.40
N ASN A 47 1.15 -33.02 -44.68
CA ASN A 47 1.73 -32.52 -45.94
C ASN A 47 2.23 -33.63 -46.88
N GLU A 48 2.06 -34.92 -46.54
CA GLU A 48 2.68 -36.03 -47.27
C GLU A 48 2.25 -36.07 -48.74
N ASP A 49 0.95 -36.10 -49.02
CA ASP A 49 0.42 -36.18 -50.39
C ASP A 49 0.77 -34.95 -51.24
N ALA A 50 0.70 -33.77 -50.61
CA ALA A 50 0.99 -32.50 -51.27
C ALA A 50 2.48 -32.37 -51.60
N LEU A 51 3.36 -32.75 -50.67
CA LEU A 51 4.80 -32.72 -50.86
C LEU A 51 5.21 -33.74 -51.93
N ASN A 52 4.70 -34.97 -51.86
CA ASN A 52 4.91 -35.99 -52.90
C ASN A 52 4.50 -35.48 -54.29
N SER A 53 3.34 -34.83 -54.38
CA SER A 53 2.86 -34.23 -55.63
C SER A 53 3.80 -33.14 -56.15
N ALA A 54 4.27 -32.24 -55.27
CA ALA A 54 5.17 -31.15 -55.62
C ALA A 54 6.54 -31.67 -56.12
N THR A 55 7.04 -32.80 -55.59
CA THR A 55 8.29 -33.40 -56.08
C THR A 55 8.23 -33.87 -57.54
N LEU A 56 7.02 -34.11 -58.06
CA LEU A 56 6.80 -34.53 -59.45
C LEU A 56 6.71 -33.35 -60.42
N ASP A 57 6.69 -32.11 -59.92
CA ASP A 57 6.70 -30.93 -60.78
C ASP A 57 7.98 -30.92 -61.63
N ALA A 58 7.82 -30.62 -62.92
CA ALA A 58 8.91 -30.73 -63.90
C ALA A 58 9.98 -29.64 -63.70
N ASN A 59 9.65 -28.50 -63.08
CA ASN A 59 10.62 -27.46 -62.77
C ASN A 59 11.44 -27.85 -61.52
N ILE A 60 10.77 -28.37 -60.49
CA ILE A 60 11.41 -28.81 -59.24
C ILE A 60 12.30 -30.03 -59.48
N SER A 61 11.76 -31.12 -60.06
CA SER A 61 12.50 -32.37 -60.30
C SER A 61 13.66 -32.24 -61.28
N ALA A 62 13.74 -31.15 -62.04
CA ALA A 62 14.86 -30.87 -62.94
C ALA A 62 16.10 -30.33 -62.21
N GLN A 63 15.94 -29.74 -61.02
CA GLN A 63 17.03 -29.09 -60.26
C GLN A 63 17.22 -29.66 -58.85
N MET A 64 16.17 -30.18 -58.23
CA MET A 64 16.20 -30.73 -56.87
C MET A 64 15.98 -32.25 -56.87
N ASN A 65 16.77 -32.95 -56.06
CA ASN A 65 16.60 -34.36 -55.77
C ASN A 65 16.03 -34.52 -54.36
N ILE A 66 14.74 -34.81 -54.26
CA ILE A 66 14.00 -34.85 -53.00
C ILE A 66 13.78 -36.31 -52.58
N THR A 67 14.21 -36.64 -51.37
CA THR A 67 13.95 -37.92 -50.70
C THR A 67 12.94 -37.68 -49.57
N ILE A 68 11.91 -38.50 -49.46
CA ILE A 68 10.88 -38.40 -48.42
C ILE A 68 10.80 -39.74 -47.67
N PHE A 69 10.95 -39.69 -46.35
CA PHE A 69 10.62 -40.75 -45.43
C PHE A 69 9.37 -40.36 -44.65
N THR A 70 8.52 -41.34 -44.39
CA THR A 70 7.23 -41.15 -43.73
C THR A 70 7.07 -42.23 -42.65
N LYS A 71 5.98 -42.18 -41.88
CA LYS A 71 5.69 -43.21 -40.88
C LYS A 71 5.60 -44.62 -41.47
N ASP A 72 5.04 -44.74 -42.68
CA ASP A 72 4.88 -46.00 -43.40
C ASP A 72 6.13 -46.43 -44.19
N ASN A 73 7.06 -45.50 -44.41
CA ASN A 73 8.36 -45.73 -45.03
C ASN A 73 9.47 -45.05 -44.20
N PRO A 74 9.83 -45.62 -43.05
CA PRO A 74 10.75 -44.98 -42.11
C PRO A 74 12.19 -44.96 -42.62
N VAL A 75 13.00 -44.08 -42.03
CA VAL A 75 14.45 -44.00 -42.30
C VAL A 75 15.10 -45.37 -42.04
N PRO A 76 15.84 -45.96 -43.01
CA PRO A 76 16.51 -47.24 -42.82
C PRO A 76 17.58 -47.21 -41.71
N GLU A 77 17.80 -48.34 -41.05
CA GLU A 77 18.88 -48.47 -40.06
C GLU A 77 20.25 -48.17 -40.71
N GLY A 78 21.02 -47.27 -40.08
CA GLY A 78 22.33 -46.84 -40.60
C GLY A 78 22.27 -45.91 -41.81
N PHE A 79 21.12 -45.27 -42.08
CA PHE A 79 21.01 -44.26 -43.13
C PHE A 79 22.00 -43.11 -42.90
N ASP A 80 22.65 -42.67 -43.98
CA ASP A 80 23.65 -41.62 -43.95
C ASP A 80 23.06 -40.29 -44.43
N PHE A 81 22.95 -39.34 -43.51
CA PHE A 81 22.47 -37.99 -43.74
C PHE A 81 23.54 -37.07 -44.34
N SER A 82 24.82 -37.49 -44.35
CA SER A 82 25.95 -36.61 -44.72
C SER A 82 26.00 -36.22 -46.20
N ASP A 83 25.19 -36.85 -47.04
CA ASP A 83 25.06 -36.55 -48.47
C ASP A 83 24.09 -35.40 -48.78
N TYR A 84 23.26 -34.98 -47.83
CA TYR A 84 22.13 -34.06 -48.06
C TYR A 84 22.44 -32.62 -47.65
N GLY A 85 22.22 -31.67 -48.56
CA GLY A 85 22.39 -30.24 -48.29
C GLY A 85 21.25 -29.61 -47.50
N MET A 86 20.04 -30.17 -47.56
CA MET A 86 18.90 -29.76 -46.74
C MET A 86 18.24 -30.98 -46.10
N ILE A 87 18.03 -30.93 -44.78
CA ILE A 87 17.35 -31.97 -44.00
C ILE A 87 16.19 -31.32 -43.22
N PHE A 88 14.96 -31.78 -43.46
CA PHE A 88 13.75 -31.36 -42.77
C PHE A 88 13.22 -32.53 -41.95
N ILE A 89 13.10 -32.36 -40.64
CA ILE A 89 12.65 -33.39 -39.70
C ILE A 89 11.41 -32.88 -38.99
N GLU A 90 10.32 -33.63 -39.08
CA GLU A 90 9.02 -33.20 -38.59
C GLU A 90 8.39 -34.25 -37.69
N SER A 91 7.87 -33.81 -36.53
CA SER A 91 7.06 -34.59 -35.59
C SER A 91 7.62 -36.00 -35.27
N GLN A 92 8.94 -36.12 -35.10
CA GLN A 92 9.60 -37.40 -34.79
C GLN A 92 9.83 -37.55 -33.28
N ASP A 93 9.69 -38.78 -32.79
CA ASP A 93 10.02 -39.13 -31.41
C ASP A 93 11.50 -38.86 -31.10
N GLU A 94 11.77 -38.30 -29.92
CA GLU A 94 13.13 -37.92 -29.50
C GLU A 94 14.12 -39.11 -29.57
N SER A 95 13.67 -40.29 -29.17
CA SER A 95 14.48 -41.51 -29.23
C SER A 95 14.92 -41.87 -30.66
N VAL A 96 14.06 -41.62 -31.65
CA VAL A 96 14.32 -41.92 -33.06
C VAL A 96 15.31 -40.91 -33.65
N VAL A 97 15.13 -39.62 -33.35
CA VAL A 97 16.05 -38.56 -33.81
C VAL A 97 17.44 -38.71 -33.17
N ASN A 98 17.50 -39.18 -31.92
CA ASN A 98 18.76 -39.43 -31.23
C ASN A 98 19.63 -40.48 -31.94
N ASP A 99 19.04 -41.48 -32.59
CA ASP A 99 19.77 -42.48 -33.38
C ASP A 99 20.46 -41.85 -34.61
N TRP A 100 19.94 -40.75 -35.14
CA TRP A 100 20.47 -40.05 -36.31
C TRP A 100 21.48 -38.95 -35.98
N THR A 101 21.58 -38.57 -34.70
CA THR A 101 22.34 -37.41 -34.20
C THR A 101 23.77 -37.35 -34.76
N SER A 102 24.49 -38.48 -34.76
CA SER A 102 25.89 -38.49 -35.22
C SER A 102 26.02 -38.19 -36.71
N SER A 103 25.13 -38.73 -37.55
CA SER A 103 25.16 -38.52 -39.00
C SER A 103 24.66 -37.13 -39.38
N ILE A 104 23.61 -36.62 -38.72
CA ILE A 104 23.11 -35.25 -38.94
C ILE A 104 24.16 -34.21 -38.52
N LYS A 105 24.86 -34.40 -37.39
CA LYS A 105 25.98 -33.52 -37.00
C LYS A 105 27.12 -33.53 -38.04
N SER A 106 27.39 -34.68 -38.64
CA SER A 106 28.34 -34.80 -39.75
C SER A 106 27.87 -34.00 -40.96
N ALA A 107 26.59 -34.11 -41.34
CA ALA A 107 25.98 -33.34 -42.43
C ALA A 107 26.09 -31.82 -42.18
N LYS A 108 25.74 -31.36 -40.97
CA LYS A 108 25.88 -29.95 -40.56
C LYS A 108 27.31 -29.44 -40.67
N THR A 109 28.28 -30.24 -40.22
CA THR A 109 29.70 -29.91 -40.34
C THR A 109 30.12 -29.80 -41.81
N GLY A 110 29.49 -30.57 -42.70
CA GLY A 110 29.66 -30.49 -44.15
C GLY A 110 28.90 -29.36 -44.84
N GLY A 111 28.12 -28.55 -44.10
CA GLY A 111 27.38 -27.39 -44.63
C GLY A 111 25.86 -27.61 -44.78
N ALA A 112 25.29 -28.71 -44.29
CA ALA A 112 23.85 -28.95 -44.39
C ALA A 112 23.02 -27.97 -43.57
N MET A 113 21.88 -27.56 -44.15
CA MET A 113 20.82 -26.82 -43.48
C MET A 113 19.80 -27.81 -42.92
N VAL A 114 19.57 -27.75 -41.62
CA VAL A 114 18.71 -28.67 -40.87
C VAL A 114 17.57 -27.90 -40.25
N ILE A 115 16.35 -28.22 -40.67
CA ILE A 115 15.10 -27.72 -40.13
C ILE A 115 14.47 -28.80 -39.25
N GLY A 116 14.09 -28.42 -38.04
CA GLY A 116 13.22 -29.21 -37.19
C GLY A 116 11.87 -28.51 -37.07
N TYR A 117 10.79 -29.27 -37.13
CA TYR A 117 9.44 -28.74 -36.93
C TYR A 117 8.62 -29.69 -36.07
N ASN A 118 8.00 -29.15 -35.02
CA ASN A 118 7.26 -29.90 -34.01
C ASN A 118 8.10 -31.01 -33.36
N LEU A 119 9.33 -30.67 -32.95
CA LEU A 119 10.26 -31.61 -32.31
C LEU A 119 10.37 -31.34 -30.80
N SER A 120 10.73 -32.38 -30.03
CA SER A 120 11.10 -32.22 -28.62
C SER A 120 12.16 -31.12 -28.46
N SER A 121 12.00 -30.23 -27.48
CA SER A 121 12.95 -29.15 -27.18
C SER A 121 14.34 -29.67 -26.79
N ASN A 122 14.49 -30.95 -26.44
CA ASN A 122 15.78 -31.61 -26.21
C ASN A 122 16.59 -31.84 -27.50
N ILE A 123 15.96 -31.74 -28.69
CA ILE A 123 16.62 -31.97 -29.97
C ILE A 123 17.28 -30.66 -30.44
N THR A 124 18.59 -30.52 -30.20
CA THR A 124 19.38 -29.33 -30.61
C THR A 124 20.05 -29.49 -31.98
N LEU A 125 19.49 -30.35 -32.85
CA LEU A 125 20.04 -30.65 -34.17
C LEU A 125 19.75 -29.58 -35.24
N PRO A 126 18.61 -28.88 -35.27
CA PRO A 126 18.38 -27.83 -36.26
C PRO A 126 19.46 -26.72 -36.23
N ASN A 127 19.66 -26.05 -37.37
CA ASN A 127 20.47 -24.83 -37.49
C ASN A 127 19.80 -23.77 -38.39
N VAL A 128 18.54 -24.00 -38.76
CA VAL A 128 17.69 -23.02 -39.44
C VAL A 128 16.62 -22.57 -38.44
N ASN A 129 16.53 -21.25 -38.21
CA ASN A 129 15.51 -20.68 -37.35
C ASN A 129 14.31 -20.23 -38.19
N LEU A 130 13.22 -20.99 -38.15
CA LEU A 130 11.98 -20.66 -38.87
C LEU A 130 11.29 -19.40 -38.34
N TYR A 131 11.64 -18.93 -37.14
CA TYR A 131 11.08 -17.68 -36.57
C TYR A 131 11.78 -16.42 -37.11
N SER A 132 12.85 -16.56 -37.91
CA SER A 132 13.53 -15.41 -38.51
C SER A 132 12.86 -14.93 -39.80
N ASP A 133 12.94 -13.63 -40.08
CA ASP A 133 12.46 -13.02 -41.33
C ASP A 133 13.03 -13.68 -42.59
N GLU A 134 14.20 -14.33 -42.48
CA GLU A 134 14.84 -15.01 -43.59
C GLU A 134 14.10 -16.29 -44.01
N PHE A 135 13.49 -16.99 -43.06
CA PHE A 135 12.97 -18.36 -43.22
C PHE A 135 11.50 -18.55 -42.82
N THR A 136 10.83 -17.54 -42.26
CA THR A 136 9.43 -17.59 -41.78
C THR A 136 8.45 -18.07 -42.85
N GLU A 137 8.69 -17.75 -44.12
CA GLU A 137 7.85 -18.22 -45.24
C GLU A 137 7.78 -19.75 -45.35
N ILE A 138 8.84 -20.47 -44.97
CA ILE A 138 8.84 -21.94 -44.98
C ILE A 138 7.74 -22.46 -44.05
N GLU A 139 7.63 -21.90 -42.84
CA GLU A 139 6.58 -22.25 -41.89
C GLU A 139 5.20 -21.86 -42.43
N ARG A 140 5.05 -20.65 -43.00
CA ARG A 140 3.76 -20.20 -43.55
C ARG A 140 3.22 -21.13 -44.64
N TYR A 141 4.07 -21.62 -45.55
CA TYR A 141 3.63 -22.64 -46.52
C TYR A 141 3.32 -23.98 -45.83
N TRP A 142 4.15 -24.38 -44.86
CA TRP A 142 4.04 -25.67 -44.18
C TRP A 142 2.73 -25.81 -43.40
N ILE A 143 2.32 -24.78 -42.66
CA ILE A 143 1.08 -24.81 -41.85
C ILE A 143 -0.20 -24.72 -42.69
N GLN A 144 -0.14 -24.12 -43.89
CA GLN A 144 -1.28 -24.08 -44.80
C GLN A 144 -1.43 -25.40 -45.56
N GLY A 145 -0.31 -25.99 -45.97
CA GLY A 145 -0.28 -27.24 -46.72
C GLY A 145 -0.88 -27.13 -48.12
N GLY A 146 -1.08 -28.28 -48.78
CA GLY A 146 -1.63 -28.35 -50.13
C GLY A 146 -0.62 -28.10 -51.25
N ASN A 147 -0.97 -28.56 -52.46
CA ASN A 147 0.00 -28.71 -53.56
C ASN A 147 0.69 -27.39 -53.96
N ALA A 148 -0.07 -26.30 -54.08
CA ALA A 148 0.49 -25.01 -54.50
C ALA A 148 1.50 -24.46 -53.48
N ASN A 149 1.21 -24.60 -52.19
CA ASN A 149 2.10 -24.15 -51.12
C ASN A 149 3.36 -25.02 -51.04
N MET A 150 3.25 -26.35 -51.19
CA MET A 150 4.42 -27.23 -51.19
C MET A 150 5.33 -26.99 -52.40
N GLU A 151 4.79 -26.68 -53.57
CA GLU A 151 5.58 -26.29 -54.74
C GLU A 151 6.32 -24.96 -54.52
N SER A 152 5.64 -23.94 -53.97
CA SER A 152 6.26 -22.64 -53.65
C SER A 152 7.31 -22.77 -52.54
N MET A 153 7.02 -23.55 -51.49
CA MET A 153 7.95 -23.83 -50.40
C MET A 153 9.23 -24.47 -50.91
N LEU A 154 9.15 -25.51 -51.74
CA LEU A 154 10.34 -26.16 -52.30
C LEU A 154 11.17 -25.21 -53.16
N LYS A 155 10.53 -24.35 -53.96
CA LYS A 155 11.25 -23.30 -54.71
C LYS A 155 11.92 -22.30 -53.79
N PHE A 156 11.25 -21.91 -52.70
CA PHE A 156 11.78 -20.96 -51.73
C PHE A 156 12.98 -21.53 -50.99
N MET A 157 12.88 -22.76 -50.52
CA MET A 157 13.98 -23.48 -49.91
C MET A 157 15.14 -23.68 -50.90
N GLY A 158 14.84 -23.97 -52.17
CA GLY A 158 15.86 -24.05 -53.24
C GLY A 158 16.58 -22.73 -53.50
N GLN A 159 15.87 -21.59 -53.48
CA GLN A 159 16.48 -20.26 -53.54
C GLN A 159 17.41 -20.02 -52.34
N LYS A 160 16.92 -20.30 -51.13
CA LYS A 160 17.63 -20.00 -49.88
C LYS A 160 18.84 -20.89 -49.64
N PHE A 161 18.73 -22.19 -49.88
CA PHE A 161 19.75 -23.16 -49.48
C PHE A 161 20.63 -23.65 -50.64
N SER A 162 20.19 -23.45 -51.89
CA SER A 162 20.86 -24.03 -53.07
C SER A 162 21.16 -23.02 -54.18
N GLY A 163 20.65 -21.79 -54.07
CA GLY A 163 20.77 -20.75 -55.11
C GLY A 163 19.98 -21.05 -56.38
N PHE A 164 19.03 -22.00 -56.33
CA PHE A 164 18.17 -22.31 -57.48
C PHE A 164 17.12 -21.24 -57.65
N TRP A 165 16.74 -20.95 -58.90
CA TRP A 165 15.73 -19.93 -59.23
C TRP A 165 16.05 -18.54 -58.65
N GLU A 166 17.33 -18.21 -58.45
CA GLU A 166 17.75 -16.90 -57.92
C GLU A 166 17.18 -15.76 -58.80
N GLY A 167 16.37 -14.88 -58.18
CA GLY A 167 15.69 -13.77 -58.85
C GLY A 167 14.29 -14.07 -59.40
N ASP A 168 13.80 -15.31 -59.31
CA ASP A 168 12.39 -15.62 -59.57
C ASP A 168 11.52 -15.14 -58.40
N GLU A 169 10.35 -14.58 -58.69
CA GLU A 169 9.36 -14.19 -57.67
C GLU A 169 8.57 -15.44 -57.25
N ILE A 170 8.63 -15.77 -55.96
CA ILE A 170 7.87 -16.89 -55.40
C ILE A 170 6.54 -16.36 -54.86
N PRO A 171 5.39 -16.94 -55.26
CA PRO A 171 4.08 -16.48 -54.79
C PRO A 171 3.93 -16.67 -53.28
N GLU A 172 3.38 -15.68 -52.59
CA GLU A 172 2.96 -15.77 -51.18
C GLU A 172 2.09 -17.03 -50.90
N PRO A 173 2.11 -17.54 -49.65
CA PRO A 173 1.28 -18.66 -49.23
C PRO A 173 -0.21 -18.48 -49.56
N VAL A 174 -0.82 -19.53 -50.11
CA VAL A 174 -2.26 -19.60 -50.35
C VAL A 174 -2.94 -20.08 -49.07
N MET A 175 -3.85 -19.27 -48.53
CA MET A 175 -4.63 -19.62 -47.33
C MET A 175 -5.62 -20.74 -47.67
N THR A 176 -5.30 -21.97 -47.25
CA THR A 176 -6.09 -23.19 -47.51
C THR A 176 -6.79 -23.72 -46.26
N GLN A 177 -6.34 -23.32 -45.08
CA GLN A 177 -6.90 -23.75 -43.79
C GLN A 177 -7.87 -22.70 -43.24
N GLU A 178 -8.94 -23.13 -42.56
CA GLU A 178 -9.86 -22.22 -41.86
C GLU A 178 -9.20 -21.60 -40.65
N LYS A 179 -9.35 -20.30 -40.45
CA LYS A 179 -8.73 -19.60 -39.32
C LYS A 179 -9.51 -19.86 -38.03
N VAL A 180 -8.79 -19.91 -36.91
CA VAL A 180 -9.38 -19.97 -35.57
C VAL A 180 -9.64 -18.55 -35.07
N ASN A 181 -10.85 -18.29 -34.59
CA ASN A 181 -11.27 -17.00 -34.06
C ASN A 181 -11.00 -16.95 -32.55
N MET A 182 -10.19 -15.99 -32.11
CA MET A 182 -9.79 -15.84 -30.72
C MET A 182 -10.05 -14.41 -30.24
N THR A 183 -10.75 -14.27 -29.12
CA THR A 183 -10.90 -12.99 -28.42
C THR A 183 -10.16 -13.01 -27.09
N PHE A 184 -9.27 -12.04 -26.89
CA PHE A 184 -8.52 -11.81 -25.66
C PHE A 184 -9.08 -10.55 -24.97
N ILE A 185 -9.61 -10.71 -23.76
CA ILE A 185 -10.08 -9.63 -22.88
C ILE A 185 -9.09 -9.54 -21.72
N ILE A 186 -8.14 -8.62 -21.82
CA ILE A 186 -6.96 -8.60 -20.95
C ILE A 186 -6.87 -7.26 -20.22
N GLY A 187 -6.82 -7.31 -18.89
CA GLY A 187 -6.63 -6.12 -18.05
C GLY A 187 -5.17 -5.70 -17.85
N ALA A 188 -4.21 -6.52 -18.29
CA ALA A 188 -2.79 -6.26 -18.20
C ALA A 188 -2.24 -5.62 -19.49
N ASP A 189 -1.71 -4.40 -19.39
CA ASP A 189 -1.28 -3.60 -20.55
C ASP A 189 -0.11 -4.24 -21.31
N SER A 190 0.85 -4.83 -20.60
CA SER A 190 2.02 -5.42 -21.23
C SER A 190 1.64 -6.62 -22.11
N ASN A 191 0.71 -7.46 -21.65
CA ASN A 191 0.14 -8.54 -22.46
C ASN A 191 -0.63 -7.99 -23.67
N LEU A 192 -1.41 -6.92 -23.50
CA LEU A 192 -2.13 -6.26 -24.62
C LEU A 192 -1.13 -5.77 -25.69
N HIS A 193 -0.11 -5.01 -25.28
CA HIS A 193 0.94 -4.51 -26.16
C HIS A 193 1.66 -5.68 -26.87
N ASN A 194 2.11 -6.69 -26.14
CA ASN A 194 2.80 -7.85 -26.70
C ASN A 194 1.93 -8.64 -27.69
N LEU A 195 0.63 -8.80 -27.42
CA LEU A 195 -0.30 -9.43 -28.36
C LEU A 195 -0.47 -8.60 -29.64
N HIS A 196 -0.58 -7.28 -29.53
CA HIS A 196 -0.61 -6.39 -30.70
C HIS A 196 0.68 -6.47 -31.51
N THR A 197 1.85 -6.46 -30.86
CA THR A 197 3.15 -6.64 -31.54
C THR A 197 3.20 -7.98 -32.28
N VAL A 198 2.73 -9.07 -31.67
CA VAL A 198 2.63 -10.37 -32.36
C VAL A 198 1.70 -10.29 -33.58
N MET A 199 0.56 -9.63 -33.46
CA MET A 199 -0.38 -9.44 -34.58
C MET A 199 0.21 -8.57 -35.69
N ASP A 200 1.04 -7.58 -35.38
CA ASP A 200 1.60 -6.68 -36.38
C ASP A 200 2.83 -7.28 -37.08
N GLU A 201 3.64 -8.06 -36.36
CA GLU A 201 4.94 -8.54 -36.85
C GLU A 201 4.91 -9.99 -37.35
N ARG A 202 3.97 -10.83 -36.87
CA ARG A 202 4.01 -12.29 -37.13
C ARG A 202 2.94 -12.76 -38.10
N ASN A 203 3.26 -12.74 -39.39
CA ASN A 203 2.36 -13.24 -40.46
C ASN A 203 1.91 -14.69 -40.28
N VAL A 204 2.76 -15.58 -39.75
CA VAL A 204 2.39 -16.97 -39.43
C VAL A 204 1.15 -17.04 -38.53
N ILE A 205 1.06 -16.12 -37.55
CA ILE A 205 -0.08 -16.02 -36.66
C ILE A 205 -1.31 -15.52 -37.42
N ASN A 206 -1.17 -14.41 -38.15
CA ASN A 206 -2.28 -13.85 -38.92
C ASN A 206 -2.82 -14.79 -39.99
N ASP A 207 -2.02 -15.71 -40.52
CA ASP A 207 -2.44 -16.68 -41.54
C ASP A 207 -3.34 -17.79 -40.98
N ARG A 208 -3.26 -18.08 -39.68
CA ARG A 208 -4.02 -19.17 -39.02
C ARG A 208 -5.04 -18.69 -37.99
N PHE A 209 -4.90 -17.47 -37.48
CA PHE A 209 -5.70 -16.96 -36.38
C PHE A 209 -6.32 -15.62 -36.74
N ASN A 210 -7.59 -15.43 -36.38
CA ASN A 210 -8.24 -14.13 -36.34
C ASN A 210 -8.28 -13.70 -34.87
N ILE A 211 -7.32 -12.87 -34.47
CA ILE A 211 -7.18 -12.43 -33.09
C ILE A 211 -7.87 -11.07 -32.92
N ASN A 212 -8.74 -10.99 -31.92
CA ASN A 212 -9.32 -9.76 -31.43
C ASN A 212 -8.84 -9.53 -30.00
N VAL A 213 -8.23 -8.38 -29.74
CA VAL A 213 -7.66 -8.01 -28.43
C VAL A 213 -8.43 -6.80 -27.90
N MET A 214 -8.89 -6.87 -26.66
CA MET A 214 -9.75 -5.86 -26.04
C MET A 214 -9.36 -5.65 -24.58
N THR A 215 -9.48 -4.41 -24.11
CA THR A 215 -9.52 -4.13 -22.67
C THR A 215 -10.84 -4.64 -22.08
N PRO A 216 -10.94 -4.86 -20.75
CA PRO A 216 -12.20 -5.17 -20.08
C PRO A 216 -13.32 -4.18 -20.40
N GLN A 217 -12.99 -2.88 -20.39
CA GLN A 217 -13.95 -1.80 -20.64
C GLN A 217 -14.43 -1.79 -22.09
N ASP A 218 -13.51 -2.01 -23.05
CA ASP A 218 -13.89 -2.11 -24.46
C ASP A 218 -14.76 -3.33 -24.74
N ALA A 219 -14.47 -4.46 -24.08
CA ALA A 219 -15.28 -5.66 -24.20
C ALA A 219 -16.70 -5.39 -23.67
N VAL A 220 -16.85 -4.81 -22.47
CA VAL A 220 -18.17 -4.47 -21.91
C VAL A 220 -18.95 -3.52 -22.83
N ALA A 221 -18.27 -2.56 -23.46
CA ALA A 221 -18.92 -1.59 -24.33
C ALA A 221 -19.29 -2.16 -25.71
N ASN A 222 -18.47 -3.06 -26.28
CA ASN A 222 -18.51 -3.38 -27.71
C ASN A 222 -18.70 -4.87 -28.03
N LEU A 223 -18.37 -5.79 -27.12
CA LEU A 223 -18.50 -7.23 -27.34
C LEU A 223 -19.94 -7.69 -27.09
N ASN A 224 -20.78 -7.53 -28.12
CA ASN A 224 -22.21 -7.86 -28.04
C ASN A 224 -22.53 -9.30 -28.50
N ASP A 225 -21.60 -9.96 -29.17
CA ASP A 225 -21.72 -11.31 -29.69
C ASP A 225 -20.31 -11.93 -29.75
N ALA A 226 -20.19 -13.15 -29.25
CA ALA A 226 -18.97 -13.96 -29.30
C ALA A 226 -19.29 -15.41 -29.73
N SER A 227 -20.44 -15.62 -30.38
CA SER A 227 -20.89 -16.95 -30.81
C SER A 227 -20.09 -17.55 -31.97
N ASP A 228 -19.33 -16.73 -32.68
CA ASP A 228 -18.41 -17.14 -33.76
C ASP A 228 -16.97 -17.37 -33.29
N GLN A 229 -16.70 -17.16 -31.98
CA GLN A 229 -15.38 -17.35 -31.41
C GLN A 229 -15.13 -18.82 -31.09
N ASP A 230 -13.93 -19.28 -31.41
CA ASP A 230 -13.43 -20.57 -30.93
C ASP A 230 -12.84 -20.41 -29.52
N PHE A 231 -12.31 -19.22 -29.19
CA PHE A 231 -11.78 -18.86 -27.88
C PHE A 231 -12.25 -17.50 -27.37
N VAL A 232 -12.53 -17.45 -26.07
CA VAL A 232 -12.60 -16.20 -25.31
C VAL A 232 -11.75 -16.33 -24.04
N ILE A 233 -10.67 -15.58 -23.96
CA ILE A 233 -9.76 -15.56 -22.81
C ILE A 233 -9.96 -14.29 -22.02
N LEU A 234 -10.13 -14.42 -20.72
CA LEU A 234 -10.16 -13.33 -19.76
C LEU A 234 -8.94 -13.44 -18.85
N TYR A 235 -8.16 -12.35 -18.72
CA TYR A 235 -7.04 -12.27 -17.79
C TYR A 235 -7.03 -10.92 -17.08
N MET A 236 -6.91 -10.92 -15.75
CA MET A 236 -6.99 -9.72 -14.90
C MET A 236 -8.24 -8.86 -15.16
N VAL A 237 -9.41 -9.49 -15.31
CA VAL A 237 -10.70 -8.81 -15.55
C VAL A 237 -11.48 -8.67 -14.24
N GLY A 238 -11.95 -7.46 -13.94
CA GLY A 238 -12.71 -7.19 -12.71
C GLY A 238 -14.05 -7.94 -12.65
N ALA A 239 -14.49 -8.29 -11.43
CA ALA A 239 -15.72 -9.05 -11.20
C ALA A 239 -16.99 -8.38 -11.78
N SER A 240 -17.04 -7.04 -11.79
CA SER A 240 -18.13 -6.26 -12.39
C SER A 240 -18.20 -6.41 -13.91
N ASP A 241 -17.04 -6.41 -14.56
CA ASP A 241 -16.93 -6.51 -16.02
C ASP A 241 -17.26 -7.93 -16.48
N ILE A 242 -16.73 -8.94 -15.78
CA ILE A 242 -17.11 -10.34 -15.99
C ILE A 242 -18.63 -10.50 -15.85
N SER A 243 -19.22 -9.95 -14.79
CA SER A 243 -20.67 -10.02 -14.55
C SER A 243 -21.48 -9.39 -15.68
N SER A 244 -20.97 -8.30 -16.28
CA SER A 244 -21.62 -7.62 -17.40
C SER A 244 -21.50 -8.38 -18.72
N LEU A 245 -20.47 -9.22 -18.86
CA LEU A 245 -20.21 -10.03 -20.05
C LEU A 245 -20.82 -11.45 -19.97
N LEU A 246 -21.41 -11.85 -18.83
CA LEU A 246 -21.86 -13.24 -18.59
C LEU A 246 -22.78 -13.80 -19.68
N ASP A 247 -23.72 -13.00 -20.19
CA ASP A 247 -24.65 -13.47 -21.23
C ASP A 247 -23.91 -13.80 -22.54
N VAL A 248 -22.93 -12.96 -22.92
CA VAL A 248 -22.13 -13.13 -24.13
C VAL A 248 -21.16 -14.31 -23.98
N LEU A 249 -20.49 -14.41 -22.83
CA LEU A 249 -19.58 -15.52 -22.53
C LEU A 249 -20.31 -16.87 -22.44
N SER A 250 -21.51 -16.88 -21.85
CA SER A 250 -22.36 -18.08 -21.80
C SER A 250 -22.82 -18.49 -23.20
N ALA A 251 -23.19 -17.53 -24.05
CA ALA A 251 -23.56 -17.81 -25.44
C ALA A 251 -22.38 -18.36 -26.25
N ALA A 252 -21.16 -17.84 -26.06
CA ALA A 252 -19.96 -18.37 -26.68
C ALA A 252 -19.72 -19.83 -26.24
N LYS A 253 -19.75 -20.10 -24.93
CA LYS A 253 -19.64 -21.44 -24.35
C LYS A 253 -20.70 -22.41 -24.91
N ASP A 254 -21.96 -21.99 -24.97
CA ASP A 254 -23.06 -22.82 -25.48
C ASP A 254 -22.93 -23.15 -26.97
N ASN A 255 -22.22 -22.31 -27.74
CA ASN A 255 -21.88 -22.56 -29.13
C ASN A 255 -20.58 -23.37 -29.33
N GLY A 256 -19.93 -23.76 -28.24
CA GLY A 256 -18.75 -24.62 -28.26
C GLY A 256 -17.41 -23.90 -28.10
N ALA A 257 -17.42 -22.59 -27.83
CA ALA A 257 -16.20 -21.83 -27.60
C ALA A 257 -15.49 -22.29 -26.32
N HIS A 258 -14.16 -22.23 -26.37
CA HIS A 258 -13.31 -22.36 -25.21
C HIS A 258 -13.25 -21.04 -24.43
N VAL A 259 -13.83 -21.01 -23.24
CA VAL A 259 -13.85 -19.83 -22.36
C VAL A 259 -12.94 -20.10 -21.17
N SER A 260 -12.02 -19.18 -20.89
CA SER A 260 -11.10 -19.26 -19.75
C SER A 260 -11.06 -17.94 -18.98
N LEU A 261 -10.98 -18.03 -17.66
CA LEU A 261 -10.76 -16.90 -16.75
C LEU A 261 -9.28 -16.72 -16.36
N GLY A 262 -8.36 -17.30 -17.14
CA GLY A 262 -6.92 -17.14 -16.94
C GLY A 262 -6.48 -17.70 -15.60
N SER A 263 -5.94 -16.84 -14.73
CA SER A 263 -5.51 -17.16 -13.36
C SER A 263 -6.62 -17.11 -12.30
N SER A 264 -7.86 -16.76 -12.69
CA SER A 264 -8.98 -16.64 -11.75
C SER A 264 -9.78 -17.94 -11.62
N GLY A 265 -10.30 -18.22 -10.42
CA GLY A 265 -11.22 -19.33 -10.20
C GLY A 265 -12.59 -19.11 -10.85
N ASP A 266 -13.21 -20.18 -11.37
CA ASP A 266 -14.50 -20.11 -12.06
C ASP A 266 -15.71 -20.12 -11.11
N ILE A 267 -15.90 -19.01 -10.40
CA ILE A 267 -17.07 -18.83 -9.52
C ILE A 267 -18.39 -18.67 -10.30
N TYR A 268 -18.31 -18.35 -11.59
CA TYR A 268 -19.46 -18.08 -12.46
C TYR A 268 -19.91 -19.31 -13.25
N GLY A 269 -19.10 -20.38 -13.29
CA GLY A 269 -19.41 -21.62 -14.01
C GLY A 269 -19.33 -21.47 -15.53
N ILE A 270 -18.57 -20.50 -16.04
CA ILE A 270 -18.46 -20.19 -17.47
C ILE A 270 -17.19 -20.76 -18.11
N SER A 271 -16.19 -21.16 -17.32
CA SER A 271 -14.97 -21.73 -17.88
C SER A 271 -15.26 -23.10 -18.49
N THR A 272 -14.64 -23.37 -19.64
CA THR A 272 -14.70 -24.68 -20.31
C THR A 272 -13.35 -25.39 -20.32
N ILE A 273 -12.30 -24.71 -19.87
CA ILE A 273 -10.95 -25.24 -19.69
C ILE A 273 -10.49 -24.94 -18.26
N ASP A 274 -9.90 -25.94 -17.59
CA ASP A 274 -9.22 -25.74 -16.31
C ASP A 274 -7.79 -25.25 -16.57
N THR A 275 -7.60 -23.93 -16.50
CA THR A 275 -6.30 -23.28 -16.66
C THR A 275 -5.49 -23.17 -15.37
N LEU A 276 -6.01 -23.65 -14.24
CA LEU A 276 -5.28 -23.65 -12.97
C LEU A 276 -4.52 -24.96 -12.75
N ASN A 277 -4.95 -26.04 -13.40
CA ASN A 277 -4.33 -27.36 -13.28
C ASN A 277 -3.75 -27.90 -14.60
N PRO A 278 -2.80 -28.84 -14.54
CA PRO A 278 -2.32 -29.54 -15.72
C PRO A 278 -3.46 -30.28 -16.46
N PRO A 279 -3.42 -30.34 -17.81
CA PRO A 279 -2.32 -29.91 -18.67
C PRO A 279 -2.36 -28.43 -19.11
N HIS A 280 -3.45 -27.69 -18.87
CA HIS A 280 -3.65 -26.36 -19.49
C HIS A 280 -3.15 -25.18 -18.64
N ASN A 281 -2.59 -25.42 -17.46
CA ASN A 281 -1.94 -24.38 -16.64
C ASN A 281 -0.74 -23.70 -17.33
N VAL A 282 -0.22 -24.27 -18.40
CA VAL A 282 0.78 -23.60 -19.26
C VAL A 282 0.25 -22.33 -19.92
N MET A 283 -1.06 -22.22 -20.18
CA MET A 283 -1.66 -20.99 -20.72
C MET A 283 -1.46 -19.80 -19.79
N VAL A 284 -1.67 -20.03 -18.49
CA VAL A 284 -1.46 -19.01 -17.44
C VAL A 284 0.02 -18.65 -17.37
N LYS A 285 0.92 -19.62 -17.48
CA LYS A 285 2.36 -19.36 -17.48
C LYS A 285 2.84 -18.50 -18.65
N TYR A 286 2.24 -18.63 -19.85
CA TYR A 286 2.56 -17.71 -20.95
C TYR A 286 2.09 -16.29 -20.65
N LEU A 287 0.90 -16.13 -20.05
CA LEU A 287 0.37 -14.82 -19.63
C LEU A 287 1.20 -14.18 -18.52
N GLU A 288 1.63 -14.98 -17.53
CA GLU A 288 2.46 -14.55 -16.40
C GLU A 288 3.88 -14.15 -16.85
N ASN A 289 4.57 -14.99 -17.63
CA ASN A 289 5.94 -14.68 -18.08
C ASN A 289 5.99 -13.60 -19.18
N ASP A 290 4.86 -13.31 -19.82
CA ASP A 290 4.64 -12.26 -20.83
C ASP A 290 5.73 -12.18 -21.94
N GLY A 291 5.71 -11.11 -22.74
CA GLY A 291 6.61 -10.91 -23.86
C GLY A 291 6.07 -11.50 -25.16
N SER A 292 6.43 -10.88 -26.27
CA SER A 292 5.96 -11.25 -27.62
C SER A 292 6.18 -12.74 -27.93
N THR A 293 7.28 -13.34 -27.47
CA THR A 293 7.54 -14.78 -27.65
C THR A 293 6.52 -15.66 -26.91
N ASN A 294 6.20 -15.35 -25.66
CA ASN A 294 5.21 -16.14 -24.90
C ASN A 294 3.79 -15.86 -25.41
N MET A 295 3.45 -14.63 -25.79
CA MET A 295 2.15 -14.30 -26.37
C MET A 295 1.93 -15.00 -27.71
N GLU A 296 2.94 -15.07 -28.57
CA GLU A 296 2.88 -15.85 -29.81
C GLU A 296 2.67 -17.33 -29.53
N ASN A 297 3.41 -17.90 -28.58
CA ASN A 297 3.31 -19.31 -28.24
C ASN A 297 2.03 -19.67 -27.48
N LEU A 298 1.42 -18.73 -26.75
CA LEU A 298 0.08 -18.90 -26.19
C LEU A 298 -0.94 -19.14 -27.30
N VAL A 299 -0.96 -18.28 -28.32
CA VAL A 299 -1.85 -18.41 -29.48
C VAL A 299 -1.61 -19.73 -30.20
N ARG A 300 -0.33 -20.08 -30.46
CA ARG A 300 0.04 -21.34 -31.12
C ARG A 300 -0.38 -22.56 -30.31
N TYR A 301 -0.13 -22.57 -29.00
CA TYR A 301 -0.53 -23.62 -28.07
C TYR A 301 -2.05 -23.83 -28.08
N MET A 302 -2.82 -22.74 -28.00
CA MET A 302 -4.28 -22.81 -28.06
C MET A 302 -4.77 -23.37 -29.39
N GLY A 303 -4.19 -22.94 -30.50
CA GLY A 303 -4.51 -23.49 -31.81
C GLY A 303 -4.22 -24.99 -31.87
N ALA A 304 -3.02 -25.40 -31.47
CA ALA A 304 -2.52 -26.76 -31.63
C ALA A 304 -3.22 -27.76 -30.71
N GLU A 305 -3.29 -27.48 -29.41
CA GLU A 305 -3.74 -28.47 -28.41
C GLU A 305 -5.25 -28.53 -28.24
N LEU A 306 -5.98 -27.51 -28.71
CA LEU A 306 -7.40 -27.37 -28.43
C LEU A 306 -8.26 -27.21 -29.70
N CYS A 307 -7.68 -26.78 -30.82
CA CYS A 307 -8.38 -26.64 -32.10
C CYS A 307 -7.80 -27.51 -33.22
N ASP A 308 -6.91 -28.45 -32.91
CA ASP A 308 -6.23 -29.32 -33.87
C ASP A 308 -5.53 -28.55 -35.02
N VAL A 309 -5.10 -27.30 -34.76
CA VAL A 309 -4.37 -26.50 -35.76
C VAL A 309 -2.96 -27.05 -35.88
N TYR A 310 -2.56 -27.38 -37.10
CA TYR A 310 -1.20 -27.83 -37.37
C TYR A 310 -0.21 -26.66 -37.33
N VAL A 311 0.33 -26.37 -36.14
CA VAL A 311 1.30 -25.32 -35.85
C VAL A 311 2.24 -25.75 -34.72
N GLU A 312 3.53 -25.42 -34.81
CA GLU A 312 4.48 -25.65 -33.71
C GLU A 312 4.33 -24.55 -32.66
N TYR A 313 4.41 -24.93 -31.38
CA TYR A 313 4.58 -24.02 -30.26
C TYR A 313 5.79 -24.45 -29.43
N LEU A 314 6.46 -23.48 -28.82
CA LEU A 314 7.64 -23.66 -27.97
C LEU A 314 7.25 -23.63 -26.49
N PRO A 315 7.97 -24.32 -25.59
CA PRO A 315 7.77 -24.20 -24.15
C PRO A 315 7.82 -22.74 -23.68
N VAL A 316 7.16 -22.44 -22.56
CA VAL A 316 7.18 -21.11 -21.93
C VAL A 316 8.62 -20.64 -21.77
N ALA A 317 8.94 -19.51 -22.37
CA ALA A 317 10.24 -18.87 -22.21
C ALA A 317 10.29 -18.19 -20.83
N PRO A 318 11.42 -18.27 -20.10
CA PRO A 318 11.60 -17.43 -18.93
C PRO A 318 11.54 -15.95 -19.36
N PRO A 319 11.11 -15.04 -18.48
CA PRO A 319 11.15 -13.63 -18.79
C PRO A 319 12.62 -13.22 -19.02
N LEU A 320 12.86 -12.36 -20.01
CA LEU A 320 14.22 -11.88 -20.33
C LEU A 320 14.82 -11.05 -19.18
N ILE A 321 13.95 -10.38 -18.43
CA ILE A 321 14.23 -9.60 -17.23
C ILE A 321 13.45 -10.30 -16.11
N PRO A 322 14.11 -10.79 -15.05
CA PRO A 322 13.42 -11.37 -13.91
C PRO A 322 12.37 -10.42 -13.32
N ASP A 323 11.26 -10.96 -12.83
CA ASP A 323 10.22 -10.15 -12.18
C ASP A 323 10.68 -9.59 -10.82
N ASP A 324 11.70 -10.19 -10.21
CA ASP A 324 12.23 -9.83 -8.90
C ASP A 324 13.77 -9.85 -8.87
N GLY A 325 14.32 -9.12 -7.90
CA GLY A 325 15.73 -8.94 -7.62
C GLY A 325 15.98 -7.50 -7.19
N ILE A 326 17.21 -7.02 -7.40
CA ILE A 326 17.57 -5.61 -7.22
C ILE A 326 17.76 -4.97 -8.60
N TYR A 327 17.05 -3.87 -8.84
CA TYR A 327 17.13 -3.09 -10.08
C TYR A 327 17.93 -1.80 -9.89
N HIS A 328 18.64 -1.39 -10.95
CA HIS A 328 19.23 -0.07 -11.05
C HIS A 328 19.25 0.40 -12.51
N PRO A 329 18.92 1.67 -12.81
CA PRO A 329 18.85 2.18 -14.19
C PRO A 329 20.15 2.05 -14.98
N ASP A 330 21.31 2.19 -14.34
CA ASP A 330 22.63 2.03 -14.99
C ASP A 330 23.03 0.58 -15.26
N ALA A 331 22.31 -0.40 -14.70
CA ALA A 331 22.55 -1.82 -14.93
C ALA A 331 21.54 -2.43 -15.92
N PHE A 332 20.43 -1.75 -16.22
CA PHE A 332 19.37 -2.27 -17.07
C PHE A 332 19.91 -2.77 -18.43
N PRO A 333 19.51 -3.97 -18.90
CA PRO A 333 18.45 -4.85 -18.39
C PRO A 333 18.89 -5.88 -17.33
N HIS A 334 20.10 -5.78 -16.78
CA HIS A 334 20.57 -6.68 -15.72
C HIS A 334 19.83 -6.40 -14.41
N VAL A 335 19.42 -7.48 -13.74
CA VAL A 335 18.81 -7.48 -12.40
C VAL A 335 19.70 -8.34 -11.50
N PHE A 336 20.07 -7.80 -10.34
CA PHE A 336 20.95 -8.49 -9.40
C PHE A 336 20.14 -9.44 -8.50
N GLU A 337 20.70 -10.61 -8.20
CA GLU A 337 19.97 -11.64 -7.42
C GLU A 337 19.90 -11.31 -5.92
N ASN A 338 20.86 -10.54 -5.40
CA ASN A 338 20.93 -10.18 -3.97
C ASN A 338 21.80 -8.94 -3.72
N SER A 339 21.73 -8.43 -2.49
CA SER A 339 22.47 -7.26 -2.03
C SER A 339 23.98 -7.41 -2.13
N THR A 340 24.52 -8.64 -2.03
CA THR A 340 25.96 -8.86 -2.13
C THR A 340 26.46 -8.59 -3.54
N GLU A 341 25.79 -9.16 -4.56
CA GLU A 341 26.10 -8.91 -5.96
C GLU A 341 25.91 -7.43 -6.32
N TYR A 342 24.78 -6.84 -5.87
CA TYR A 342 24.47 -5.44 -6.14
C TYR A 342 25.50 -4.49 -5.55
N LEU A 343 25.88 -4.66 -4.27
CA LEU A 343 26.84 -3.78 -3.61
C LEU A 343 28.26 -3.90 -4.18
N GLU A 344 28.64 -5.07 -4.69
CA GLU A 344 29.92 -5.24 -5.40
C GLU A 344 29.96 -4.41 -6.68
N TRP A 345 28.86 -4.37 -7.44
CA TRP A 345 28.72 -3.50 -8.60
C TRP A 345 28.63 -2.02 -8.19
N TYR A 346 27.81 -1.71 -7.18
CA TYR A 346 27.50 -0.33 -6.79
C TYR A 346 28.71 0.40 -6.18
N ALA A 347 29.67 -0.35 -5.62
CA ALA A 347 30.96 0.17 -5.15
C ALA A 347 31.72 1.01 -6.19
N ASP A 348 31.63 0.65 -7.47
CA ASP A 348 32.26 1.38 -8.58
C ASP A 348 31.32 2.42 -9.23
N HIS A 349 30.09 2.54 -8.74
CA HIS A 349 29.00 3.34 -9.34
C HIS A 349 28.38 4.36 -8.37
N GLY A 350 29.08 4.70 -7.28
CA GLY A 350 28.70 5.81 -6.40
C GLY A 350 28.31 5.42 -4.97
N TYR A 351 28.32 4.13 -4.63
CA TYR A 351 28.02 3.67 -3.27
C TYR A 351 28.93 4.32 -2.22
N ASN A 352 28.31 4.78 -1.13
CA ASN A 352 28.97 5.34 0.03
C ASN A 352 28.40 4.69 1.31
N ALA A 353 29.17 3.78 1.92
CA ALA A 353 28.75 3.08 3.14
C ALA A 353 28.42 4.00 4.35
N SER A 354 28.86 5.26 4.34
CA SER A 354 28.53 6.23 5.38
C SER A 354 27.26 7.03 5.10
N ALA A 355 26.75 7.01 3.86
CA ALA A 355 25.52 7.69 3.48
C ALA A 355 24.28 6.90 3.91
N PRO A 356 23.13 7.58 4.10
CA PRO A 356 21.86 6.91 4.24
C PRO A 356 21.55 6.03 3.02
N THR A 357 20.93 4.88 3.26
CA THR A 357 20.46 3.97 2.21
C THR A 357 18.95 3.92 2.23
N ILE A 358 18.31 4.28 1.11
CA ILE A 358 16.85 4.26 0.98
C ILE A 358 16.44 3.02 0.17
N GLY A 359 15.61 2.19 0.77
CA GLY A 359 14.96 1.06 0.11
C GLY A 359 13.77 1.54 -0.72
N ILE A 360 13.54 0.95 -1.88
CA ILE A 360 12.32 1.14 -2.67
C ILE A 360 11.73 -0.23 -2.94
N VAL A 361 10.43 -0.40 -2.68
CA VAL A 361 9.71 -1.65 -2.93
C VAL A 361 8.55 -1.42 -3.89
N ASN A 362 8.54 -2.18 -4.99
CA ASN A 362 7.43 -2.24 -5.94
C ASN A 362 6.91 -3.68 -6.10
N TYR A 363 5.91 -3.91 -6.95
CA TYR A 363 5.33 -5.25 -7.17
C TYR A 363 6.24 -6.15 -8.02
N GLU A 364 6.84 -5.59 -9.06
CA GLU A 364 7.72 -6.33 -9.98
C GLU A 364 8.71 -5.37 -10.64
N ILE A 365 9.81 -5.91 -11.16
CA ILE A 365 10.69 -5.17 -12.06
C ILE A 365 10.06 -5.14 -13.45
N GLN A 366 9.94 -3.92 -13.97
CA GLN A 366 9.32 -3.69 -15.27
C GLN A 366 10.29 -4.00 -16.42
N LYS A 367 9.73 -4.45 -17.55
CA LYS A 367 10.48 -5.06 -18.65
C LYS A 367 10.90 -4.05 -19.72
N GLU A 368 10.28 -2.87 -19.72
CA GLU A 368 10.61 -1.77 -20.62
C GLU A 368 10.89 -0.48 -19.84
N PRO A 369 11.89 0.32 -20.25
CA PRO A 369 12.26 1.56 -19.56
C PRO A 369 11.12 2.56 -19.38
N ILE A 370 10.13 2.57 -20.27
CA ILE A 370 9.00 3.52 -20.19
C ILE A 370 8.17 3.31 -18.91
N TYR A 371 8.05 2.08 -18.42
CA TYR A 371 7.33 1.75 -17.20
C TYR A 371 8.15 2.05 -15.92
N LEU A 372 9.47 2.19 -16.05
CA LEU A 372 10.40 2.51 -14.94
C LEU A 372 10.58 4.02 -14.75
N LYS A 373 9.85 4.87 -15.49
CA LYS A 373 10.09 6.32 -15.52
C LYS A 373 9.96 6.98 -14.14
N THR A 374 8.95 6.60 -13.35
CA THR A 374 8.78 7.11 -11.98
C THR A 374 9.85 6.56 -11.05
N ASP A 375 10.13 5.26 -11.14
CA ASP A 375 11.11 4.54 -10.33
C ASP A 375 12.52 5.12 -10.53
N ASP A 376 12.91 5.35 -11.78
CA ASP A 376 14.16 6.00 -12.16
C ASP A 376 14.24 7.43 -11.63
N ALA A 377 13.14 8.19 -11.66
CA ALA A 377 13.12 9.55 -11.13
C ALA A 377 13.41 9.58 -9.61
N ILE A 378 12.86 8.62 -8.85
CA ILE A 378 13.13 8.44 -7.42
C ILE A 378 14.60 8.09 -7.20
N ILE A 379 15.09 7.04 -7.86
CA ILE A 379 16.48 6.56 -7.73
C ILE A 379 17.45 7.72 -8.01
N ARG A 380 17.29 8.40 -9.14
CA ARG A 380 18.20 9.49 -9.54
C ARG A 380 18.15 10.67 -8.60
N TYR A 381 16.99 11.02 -8.06
CA TYR A 381 16.91 12.13 -7.12
C TYR A 381 17.62 11.79 -5.80
N LEU A 382 17.38 10.60 -5.24
CA LEU A 382 18.06 10.12 -4.03
C LEU A 382 19.59 10.06 -4.20
N GLU A 383 20.07 9.51 -5.31
CA GLU A 383 21.51 9.49 -5.62
C GLU A 383 22.09 10.91 -5.75
N SER A 384 21.32 11.84 -6.33
CA SER A 384 21.75 13.24 -6.45
C SER A 384 21.88 13.96 -5.09
N LYS A 385 21.18 13.47 -4.07
CA LYS A 385 21.31 13.91 -2.66
C LYS A 385 22.43 13.18 -1.92
N GLY A 386 23.06 12.20 -2.56
CA GLY A 386 24.18 11.44 -2.00
C GLY A 386 23.75 10.23 -1.18
N CYS A 387 22.49 9.79 -1.28
CA CYS A 387 22.01 8.56 -0.67
C CYS A 387 22.38 7.35 -1.52
N ASN A 388 22.55 6.20 -0.88
CA ASN A 388 22.52 4.91 -1.57
C ASN A 388 21.07 4.51 -1.82
N VAL A 389 20.81 3.75 -2.87
CA VAL A 389 19.46 3.25 -3.17
C VAL A 389 19.50 1.74 -3.39
N ILE A 390 18.52 1.03 -2.82
CA ILE A 390 18.24 -0.38 -3.13
C ILE A 390 16.79 -0.45 -3.61
N TYR A 391 16.57 -0.64 -4.90
CA TYR A 391 15.25 -0.87 -5.47
C TYR A 391 15.01 -2.36 -5.63
N THR A 392 13.91 -2.87 -5.07
CA THR A 392 13.53 -4.28 -5.15
C THR A 392 12.01 -4.45 -5.19
N THR A 393 11.53 -5.68 -5.07
CA THR A 393 10.11 -6.00 -5.09
C THR A 393 9.61 -6.53 -3.73
N ASP A 394 8.30 -6.75 -3.67
CA ASP A 394 7.58 -7.25 -2.50
C ASP A 394 7.99 -8.66 -2.07
N VAL A 395 8.79 -9.39 -2.86
CA VAL A 395 9.39 -10.67 -2.48
C VAL A 395 10.24 -10.53 -1.20
N SER A 396 10.82 -9.35 -0.97
CA SER A 396 11.53 -8.97 0.28
C SER A 396 10.63 -8.99 1.53
N PHE A 397 9.31 -9.13 1.36
CA PHE A 397 8.31 -9.23 2.42
C PHE A 397 7.46 -10.52 2.32
N ASN A 398 7.80 -11.41 1.37
CA ASN A 398 7.14 -12.69 1.15
C ASN A 398 8.06 -13.86 1.53
N GLY A 399 9.37 -13.68 1.40
CA GLY A 399 10.39 -14.69 1.70
C GLY A 399 11.64 -14.09 2.32
N ASP A 400 12.46 -14.96 2.90
CA ASP A 400 13.77 -14.62 3.45
C ASP A 400 14.77 -14.45 2.27
N VAL A 401 14.79 -13.25 1.69
CA VAL A 401 15.68 -12.88 0.58
C VAL A 401 16.58 -11.72 0.97
N ASP A 402 17.87 -11.85 0.65
CA ASP A 402 18.89 -10.87 1.02
C ASP A 402 18.91 -9.66 0.06
N HIS A 403 17.82 -8.89 0.00
CA HIS A 403 17.77 -7.65 -0.79
C HIS A 403 18.09 -6.43 0.07
N PHE A 404 17.41 -6.30 1.21
CA PHE A 404 17.63 -5.23 2.18
C PHE A 404 18.60 -5.62 3.31
N THR A 405 19.07 -6.86 3.32
CA THR A 405 20.00 -7.39 4.33
C THR A 405 21.30 -7.83 3.69
N LYS A 406 22.37 -7.82 4.48
CA LYS A 406 23.64 -8.49 4.16
C LYS A 406 24.28 -9.00 5.45
N ASP A 407 24.57 -10.30 5.48
CA ASP A 407 25.13 -10.96 6.67
C ASP A 407 24.27 -10.73 7.93
N ASP A 408 22.94 -10.83 7.79
CA ASP A 408 21.91 -10.56 8.81
C ASP A 408 21.79 -9.08 9.29
N GLU A 409 22.54 -8.16 8.69
CA GLU A 409 22.46 -6.72 8.99
C GLU A 409 21.53 -6.01 8.00
N VAL A 410 20.61 -5.19 8.50
CA VAL A 410 19.72 -4.36 7.68
C VAL A 410 20.53 -3.22 7.06
N LEU A 411 20.43 -3.07 5.74
CA LEU A 411 21.18 -2.09 4.95
C LEU A 411 20.46 -0.76 4.79
N VAL A 412 19.13 -0.78 4.81
CA VAL A 412 18.28 0.40 4.56
C VAL A 412 17.99 1.15 5.86
N ASP A 413 17.93 2.47 5.79
CA ASP A 413 17.59 3.36 6.90
C ASP A 413 16.11 3.84 6.84
N ALA A 414 15.48 3.77 5.66
CA ALA A 414 14.05 4.00 5.43
C ALA A 414 13.59 3.32 4.12
N ILE A 415 12.28 3.05 3.98
CA ILE A 415 11.70 2.34 2.83
C ILE A 415 10.61 3.19 2.18
N ILE A 416 10.65 3.30 0.85
CA ILE A 416 9.60 3.86 0.00
C ILE A 416 8.77 2.71 -0.58
N HIS A 417 7.48 2.66 -0.25
CA HIS A 417 6.54 1.66 -0.74
C HIS A 417 5.73 2.19 -1.94
N LEU A 418 6.00 1.67 -3.14
CA LEU A 418 5.32 2.06 -4.38
C LEU A 418 4.16 1.12 -4.74
N LYS A 419 4.27 -0.16 -4.38
CA LYS A 419 3.29 -1.19 -4.67
C LYS A 419 1.87 -0.86 -4.16
N ALA A 420 0.85 -1.22 -4.94
CA ALA A 420 -0.55 -1.21 -4.49
C ALA A 420 -0.85 -2.40 -3.56
N PHE A 421 -1.84 -2.25 -2.68
CA PHE A 421 -2.27 -3.25 -1.68
C PHE A 421 -1.25 -3.44 -0.54
N TYR A 422 -1.47 -4.46 0.29
CA TYR A 422 -0.51 -4.91 1.31
C TYR A 422 0.86 -5.25 0.70
N LEU A 423 1.94 -5.06 1.45
CA LEU A 423 3.28 -5.53 1.08
C LEU A 423 3.25 -7.02 0.78
N ASN A 424 2.75 -7.83 1.71
CA ASN A 424 2.47 -9.24 1.48
C ASN A 424 0.98 -9.45 1.28
N TYR A 425 0.55 -9.57 0.02
CA TYR A 425 -0.86 -9.73 -0.33
C TYR A 425 -1.45 -11.07 0.16
N GLY A 426 -0.64 -12.13 0.19
CA GLY A 426 -1.08 -13.47 0.59
C GLY A 426 -1.14 -13.67 2.10
N ASP A 427 -0.32 -12.92 2.84
CA ASP A 427 -0.19 -13.01 4.30
C ASP A 427 0.24 -11.65 4.90
N PRO A 428 -0.72 -10.73 5.13
CA PRO A 428 -0.42 -9.39 5.66
C PRO A 428 0.30 -9.40 7.02
N GLU A 429 -0.02 -10.37 7.89
CA GLU A 429 0.64 -10.52 9.20
C GLU A 429 2.13 -10.81 9.02
N GLN A 430 2.49 -11.69 8.09
CA GLN A 430 3.88 -11.97 7.77
C GLN A 430 4.61 -10.75 7.18
N GLY A 431 3.92 -9.92 6.39
CA GLY A 431 4.45 -8.64 5.91
C GLY A 431 4.86 -7.69 7.05
N VAL A 432 3.99 -7.55 8.05
CA VAL A 432 4.27 -6.77 9.27
C VAL A 432 5.45 -7.36 10.06
N GLU A 433 5.60 -8.68 10.13
CA GLU A 433 6.75 -9.30 10.80
C GLU A 433 8.08 -8.99 10.09
N TYR A 434 8.12 -8.89 8.77
CA TYR A 434 9.32 -8.42 8.07
C TYR A 434 9.60 -6.94 8.33
N LEU A 435 8.56 -6.09 8.39
CA LEU A 435 8.74 -4.69 8.78
C LEU A 435 9.30 -4.53 10.19
N LYS A 436 8.87 -5.38 11.14
CA LYS A 436 9.45 -5.44 12.49
C LYS A 436 10.91 -5.90 12.49
N GLN A 437 11.31 -6.77 11.56
CA GLN A 437 12.69 -7.23 11.43
C GLN A 437 13.59 -6.14 10.83
N TYR A 438 13.14 -5.47 9.76
CA TYR A 438 13.86 -4.34 9.19
C TYR A 438 13.92 -3.15 10.16
N ASN A 439 12.84 -2.94 10.91
CA ASN A 439 12.69 -1.93 11.97
C ASN A 439 13.05 -0.50 11.53
N VAL A 440 12.64 -0.10 10.33
CA VAL A 440 12.84 1.24 9.76
C VAL A 440 11.52 1.84 9.27
N PRO A 441 11.42 3.16 9.05
CA PRO A 441 10.18 3.81 8.66
C PRO A 441 9.82 3.44 7.22
N ILE A 442 8.52 3.33 6.96
CA ILE A 442 8.00 3.00 5.63
C ILE A 442 6.99 4.03 5.16
N ILE A 443 7.33 4.66 4.04
CA ILE A 443 6.63 5.82 3.49
C ILE A 443 5.93 5.42 2.20
N LYS A 444 4.69 5.87 2.01
CA LYS A 444 3.86 5.49 0.85
C LYS A 444 3.95 6.49 -0.30
N GLY A 445 4.56 6.07 -1.40
CA GLY A 445 4.43 6.73 -2.71
C GLY A 445 3.22 6.19 -3.47
N ILE A 446 2.26 7.07 -3.81
CA ILE A 446 1.04 6.70 -4.54
C ILE A 446 1.28 6.89 -6.05
N GLN A 447 1.23 5.77 -6.78
CA GLN A 447 1.15 5.73 -8.25
C GLN A 447 -0.33 5.50 -8.64
N ASP A 448 -1.05 6.55 -9.00
CA ASP A 448 -2.51 6.51 -9.12
C ASP A 448 -2.97 6.02 -10.50
N PRO A 449 -3.63 4.84 -10.59
CA PRO A 449 -4.05 4.26 -11.86
C PRO A 449 -5.21 5.00 -12.55
N TYR A 450 -5.95 5.84 -11.83
CA TYR A 450 -7.20 6.45 -12.32
C TYR A 450 -7.10 7.96 -12.57
N THR A 451 -6.06 8.62 -12.05
CA THR A 451 -5.88 10.07 -12.17
C THR A 451 -4.58 10.40 -12.88
N THR A 452 -4.63 11.24 -13.91
CA THR A 452 -3.44 11.78 -14.58
C THR A 452 -2.78 12.91 -13.75
N PRO A 453 -1.50 13.26 -14.01
CA PRO A 453 -0.88 14.43 -13.35
C PRO A 453 -1.63 15.75 -13.52
N GLU A 454 -2.27 15.98 -14.66
CA GLU A 454 -3.07 17.19 -14.90
C GLU A 454 -4.32 17.19 -14.03
N GLU A 455 -5.06 16.08 -14.00
CA GLU A 455 -6.25 15.91 -13.17
C GLU A 455 -5.93 15.99 -11.66
N PHE A 456 -4.80 15.43 -11.22
CA PHE A 456 -4.34 15.55 -9.84
C PHE A 456 -4.16 17.02 -9.42
N ASN A 457 -3.50 17.81 -10.27
CA ASN A 457 -3.25 19.23 -9.99
C ASN A 457 -4.57 20.00 -9.86
N ASP A 458 -5.55 19.70 -10.69
CA ASP A 458 -6.88 20.33 -10.70
C ASP A 458 -7.86 19.79 -9.63
N SER A 459 -7.54 18.63 -9.03
CA SER A 459 -8.40 17.95 -8.05
C SER A 459 -8.37 18.60 -6.66
N LEU A 460 -9.52 18.61 -5.97
CA LEU A 460 -9.61 18.92 -4.55
C LEU A 460 -9.46 17.68 -3.64
N HIS A 461 -9.60 16.48 -4.19
CA HIS A 461 -9.43 15.23 -3.44
C HIS A 461 -7.95 14.84 -3.32
N GLY A 462 -7.16 15.08 -4.37
CA GLY A 462 -5.82 14.51 -4.49
C GLY A 462 -5.89 13.13 -5.11
N THR A 463 -5.66 12.09 -4.31
CA THR A 463 -5.75 10.69 -4.77
C THR A 463 -7.18 10.34 -5.17
N ASP A 464 -7.34 9.55 -6.24
CA ASP A 464 -8.66 9.11 -6.68
C ASP A 464 -9.39 8.27 -5.60
N PRO A 465 -10.69 8.49 -5.35
CA PRO A 465 -11.46 7.68 -4.41
C PRO A 465 -11.44 6.16 -4.69
N MET A 466 -11.31 5.74 -5.96
CA MET A 466 -11.17 4.34 -6.34
C MET A 466 -9.80 3.75 -5.98
N SER A 467 -8.78 4.60 -5.82
CA SER A 467 -7.41 4.20 -5.43
C SER A 467 -7.25 4.03 -3.91
N LEU A 468 -8.07 4.70 -3.09
CA LEU A 468 -7.90 4.74 -1.62
C LEU A 468 -7.81 3.36 -0.95
N PRO A 469 -8.67 2.36 -1.26
CA PRO A 469 -8.59 1.07 -0.57
C PRO A 469 -7.26 0.36 -0.78
N ALA A 470 -6.70 0.42 -2.00
CA ALA A 470 -5.46 -0.28 -2.37
C ALA A 470 -4.21 0.55 -2.07
N MET A 471 -4.26 1.88 -2.23
CA MET A 471 -3.08 2.75 -2.13
C MET A 471 -2.90 3.37 -0.75
N VAL A 472 -3.95 3.42 0.07
CA VAL A 472 -3.94 4.05 1.40
C VAL A 472 -4.35 3.05 2.47
N THR A 473 -5.60 2.61 2.48
CA THR A 473 -6.15 1.87 3.64
C THR A 473 -5.43 0.55 3.92
N GLN A 474 -5.09 -0.24 2.90
CA GLN A 474 -4.32 -1.48 3.11
C GLN A 474 -2.87 -1.21 3.54
N PRO A 475 -2.11 -0.33 2.88
CA PRO A 475 -0.78 0.08 3.39
C PRO A 475 -0.79 0.69 4.80
N GLU A 476 -1.86 1.38 5.21
CA GLU A 476 -2.00 1.87 6.59
C GLU A 476 -2.05 0.74 7.62
N VAL A 477 -2.65 -0.40 7.26
CA VAL A 477 -2.69 -1.60 8.08
C VAL A 477 -1.33 -2.29 8.14
N ASP A 478 -0.46 -2.08 7.15
CA ASP A 478 0.97 -2.45 7.22
C ASP A 478 1.80 -1.42 8.02
N GLY A 479 1.21 -0.33 8.50
CA GLY A 479 1.92 0.72 9.25
C GLY A 479 2.65 1.74 8.36
N CYS A 480 2.31 1.84 7.07
CA CYS A 480 2.85 2.89 6.21
C CYS A 480 2.40 4.29 6.64
N THR A 481 3.29 5.26 6.48
CA THR A 481 3.03 6.68 6.71
C THR A 481 3.25 7.51 5.45
N ASP A 482 3.11 8.84 5.56
CA ASP A 482 3.55 9.79 4.55
C ASP A 482 2.98 9.51 3.15
N PHE A 483 1.65 9.41 3.05
CA PHE A 483 0.92 9.13 1.81
C PHE A 483 1.04 10.28 0.80
N ILE A 484 2.00 10.18 -0.12
CA ILE A 484 2.33 11.22 -1.10
C ILE A 484 2.00 10.74 -2.52
N TRP A 485 1.18 11.51 -3.22
CA TRP A 485 0.86 11.27 -4.62
C TRP A 485 2.03 11.70 -5.52
N ILE A 486 2.62 10.76 -6.27
CA ILE A 486 3.84 11.03 -7.06
C ILE A 486 3.67 10.91 -8.56
N SER A 487 2.77 10.06 -9.06
CA SER A 487 2.61 9.82 -10.49
C SER A 487 1.21 9.34 -10.83
N GLY A 488 0.79 9.64 -12.06
CA GLY A 488 -0.52 9.25 -12.59
C GLY A 488 -0.40 8.52 -13.92
N ARG A 489 -1.34 7.62 -14.21
CA ARG A 489 -1.32 6.82 -15.44
C ARG A 489 -1.68 7.68 -16.65
N VAL A 490 -0.85 7.65 -17.70
CA VAL A 490 -1.05 8.38 -18.96
C VAL A 490 -0.84 7.46 -20.16
N VAL A 491 -1.43 7.83 -21.31
CA VAL A 491 -1.19 7.14 -22.58
C VAL A 491 0.14 7.61 -23.18
N ASN A 492 0.94 6.68 -23.69
CA ASN A 492 2.16 6.99 -24.44
C ASN A 492 1.78 7.72 -25.75
N PRO A 493 2.27 8.95 -25.99
CA PRO A 493 1.98 9.67 -27.22
C PRO A 493 2.54 9.00 -28.48
N GLU A 494 3.56 8.14 -28.35
CA GLU A 494 4.16 7.40 -29.47
C GLU A 494 3.45 6.06 -29.75
N ASP A 495 2.87 5.44 -28.73
CA ASP A 495 2.05 4.22 -28.83
C ASP A 495 0.75 4.36 -28.01
N PRO A 496 -0.40 4.63 -28.65
CA PRO A 496 -1.68 4.77 -27.96
C PRO A 496 -2.15 3.53 -27.18
N ASN A 497 -1.57 2.36 -27.43
CA ASN A 497 -1.89 1.12 -26.72
C ASN A 497 -0.99 0.88 -25.50
N GLN A 498 0.02 1.73 -25.30
CA GLN A 498 0.92 1.67 -24.15
C GLN A 498 0.56 2.76 -23.15
N MET A 499 0.31 2.39 -21.89
CA MET A 499 0.11 3.33 -20.79
C MET A 499 1.26 3.21 -19.79
N TYR A 500 1.62 4.31 -19.12
CA TYR A 500 2.67 4.30 -18.11
C TYR A 500 2.41 5.36 -17.04
N TYR A 501 3.11 5.29 -15.91
CA TYR A 501 3.00 6.29 -14.85
C TYR A 501 3.91 7.49 -15.14
N GLU A 502 3.32 8.66 -15.31
CA GLU A 502 4.04 9.92 -15.46
C GLU A 502 4.25 10.57 -14.08
N PRO A 503 5.49 10.80 -13.65
CA PRO A 503 5.77 11.44 -12.36
C PRO A 503 5.56 12.96 -12.42
N ILE A 504 5.04 13.52 -11.32
CA ILE A 504 5.22 14.94 -11.00
C ILE A 504 6.54 15.07 -10.22
N ILE A 505 7.57 15.63 -10.86
CA ILE A 505 8.92 15.67 -10.28
C ILE A 505 8.94 16.30 -8.89
N SER A 506 8.27 17.44 -8.66
CA SER A 506 8.25 18.07 -7.33
C SER A 506 7.66 17.18 -6.23
N GLN A 507 6.73 16.28 -6.57
CA GLN A 507 6.18 15.31 -5.62
C GLN A 507 7.14 14.15 -5.36
N VAL A 508 7.84 13.67 -6.40
CA VAL A 508 8.91 12.68 -6.25
C VAL A 508 10.02 13.24 -5.35
N GLU A 509 10.43 14.47 -5.58
CA GLU A 509 11.40 15.17 -4.73
C GLU A 509 10.90 15.24 -3.28
N PHE A 510 9.61 15.52 -3.07
CA PHE A 510 9.02 15.62 -1.73
C PHE A 510 9.02 14.29 -1.01
N LEU A 511 8.55 13.22 -1.66
CA LEU A 511 8.62 11.85 -1.15
C LEU A 511 10.03 11.45 -0.74
N CYS A 512 11.02 11.78 -1.59
CA CYS A 512 12.41 11.46 -1.32
C CYS A 512 12.99 12.29 -0.16
N ASP A 513 12.73 13.59 -0.13
CA ASP A 513 13.19 14.48 0.96
C ASP A 513 12.63 13.98 2.31
N ARG A 514 11.36 13.55 2.37
CA ARG A 514 10.75 12.91 3.55
C ARG A 514 11.46 11.64 3.97
N ALA A 515 11.77 10.76 3.01
CA ALA A 515 12.49 9.51 3.29
C ALA A 515 13.91 9.77 3.80
N ILE A 516 14.59 10.78 3.28
CA ILE A 516 15.89 11.23 3.75
C ILE A 516 15.79 11.76 5.19
N GLY A 517 14.80 12.61 5.50
CA GLY A 517 14.61 13.13 6.86
C GLY A 517 14.40 12.02 7.90
N TRP A 518 13.62 10.99 7.57
CA TRP A 518 13.45 9.80 8.41
C TRP A 518 14.76 9.01 8.59
N ALA A 519 15.50 8.79 7.50
CA ALA A 519 16.78 8.09 7.56
C ALA A 519 17.84 8.86 8.36
N GLU A 520 17.90 10.18 8.21
CA GLU A 520 18.82 11.03 8.97
C GLU A 520 18.47 11.03 10.46
N LEU A 521 17.19 11.11 10.83
CA LEU A 521 16.72 11.01 12.21
C LEU A 521 17.22 9.73 12.91
N GLY A 522 17.16 8.57 12.23
CA GLY A 522 17.64 7.29 12.76
C GLY A 522 19.16 7.25 12.97
N ARG A 523 19.91 8.03 12.18
CA ARG A 523 21.38 8.07 12.21
C ARG A 523 21.92 9.12 13.18
N THR A 524 21.15 10.19 13.45
CA THR A 524 21.53 11.23 14.43
C THR A 524 21.59 10.62 15.83
N SER A 525 22.63 10.96 16.59
CA SER A 525 22.74 10.50 17.98
C SER A 525 21.75 11.23 18.89
N ASN A 526 21.22 10.57 19.93
CA ASN A 526 20.24 11.20 20.84
C ASN A 526 20.73 12.52 21.46
N GLU A 527 22.02 12.65 21.76
CA GLU A 527 22.63 13.89 22.28
C GLU A 527 22.51 15.06 21.30
N GLU A 528 22.58 14.78 19.99
CA GLU A 528 22.54 15.78 18.93
C GLU A 528 21.13 16.03 18.37
N LYS A 529 20.18 15.10 18.59
CA LYS A 529 18.79 15.21 18.12
C LYS A 529 18.11 16.45 18.65
N LYS A 530 17.56 17.25 17.74
CA LYS A 530 16.74 18.43 17.99
C LYS A 530 15.27 18.11 17.76
N VAL A 531 14.47 18.25 18.81
CA VAL A 531 13.03 17.95 18.77
C VAL A 531 12.23 19.21 19.04
N SER A 532 11.25 19.49 18.18
CA SER A 532 10.26 20.55 18.42
C SER A 532 8.92 19.94 18.79
N ILE A 533 8.48 20.16 20.03
CA ILE A 533 7.19 19.72 20.55
C ILE A 533 6.18 20.85 20.42
N LEU A 534 5.21 20.69 19.51
CA LEU A 534 4.10 21.61 19.39
C LEU A 534 2.92 21.11 20.22
N TYR A 535 2.35 22.00 21.01
CA TYR A 535 1.17 21.71 21.82
C TYR A 535 0.06 22.69 21.51
N TYR A 536 -1.18 22.21 21.64
CA TYR A 536 -2.34 23.01 21.36
C TYR A 536 -2.67 23.95 22.53
N ASN A 537 -3.00 25.21 22.21
CA ASN A 537 -3.26 26.27 23.19
C ASN A 537 -4.40 27.18 22.71
N HIS A 538 -5.63 26.86 23.15
CA HIS A 538 -6.85 27.61 22.82
C HIS A 538 -6.76 29.12 23.20
N ASP A 539 -7.44 29.97 22.41
CA ASP A 539 -7.73 31.38 22.70
C ASP A 539 -6.54 32.31 23.05
N GLY A 540 -5.33 31.95 22.62
CA GLY A 540 -4.13 32.74 22.92
C GLY A 540 -3.78 32.73 24.41
N GLY A 541 -3.94 31.58 25.05
CA GLY A 541 -3.63 31.35 26.47
C GLY A 541 -4.52 32.12 27.45
N LYS A 542 -5.77 32.40 27.06
CA LYS A 542 -6.83 32.89 27.96
C LYS A 542 -7.57 31.77 28.69
N GLU A 543 -7.63 30.58 28.09
CA GLU A 543 -8.25 29.37 28.63
C GLU A 543 -7.20 28.28 28.90
N ASN A 544 -7.63 27.12 29.39
CA ASN A 544 -6.75 26.02 29.77
C ASN A 544 -5.96 25.49 28.56
N ILE A 545 -4.66 25.25 28.78
CA ILE A 545 -3.83 24.42 27.91
C ILE A 545 -4.27 22.98 28.16
N GLY A 546 -4.82 22.34 27.13
CA GLY A 546 -5.35 20.99 27.22
C GLY A 546 -5.40 20.36 25.83
N ALA A 547 -5.14 19.06 25.81
CA ALA A 547 -5.46 18.14 24.73
C ALA A 547 -6.50 17.18 25.30
N SER A 548 -7.47 16.74 24.48
CA SER A 548 -8.66 16.01 24.95
C SER A 548 -8.30 14.96 25.98
N TYR A 549 -8.72 15.22 27.23
CA TYR A 549 -8.51 14.35 28.38
C TYR A 549 -7.05 13.97 28.73
N LEU A 550 -6.05 14.78 28.36
CA LEU A 550 -4.63 14.53 28.65
C LEU A 550 -4.03 15.59 29.58
N ASP A 551 -3.34 15.17 30.65
CA ASP A 551 -2.53 16.05 31.49
C ASP A 551 -1.19 16.35 30.80
N ILE A 552 -1.17 17.39 29.97
CA ILE A 552 0.00 17.80 29.19
C ILE A 552 1.22 18.09 30.10
N GLY A 553 1.04 18.79 31.22
CA GLY A 553 2.15 19.22 32.06
C GLY A 553 2.89 18.04 32.71
N SER A 554 2.13 17.11 33.29
CA SER A 554 2.70 15.89 33.87
C SER A 554 3.28 14.98 32.79
N SER A 555 2.62 14.88 31.62
CA SER A 555 3.08 14.07 30.49
C SER A 555 4.42 14.56 29.93
N PHE A 556 4.63 15.88 29.80
CA PHE A 556 5.92 16.42 29.37
C PHE A 556 7.04 16.19 30.38
N THR A 557 6.72 16.21 31.68
CA THR A 557 7.69 15.88 32.72
C THR A 557 8.21 14.46 32.52
N LEU A 558 7.31 13.49 32.35
CA LEU A 558 7.66 12.07 32.18
C LEU A 558 8.39 11.82 30.85
N LEU A 559 7.94 12.43 29.75
CA LEU A 559 8.60 12.32 28.46
C LEU A 559 10.04 12.84 28.53
N LEU A 560 10.26 14.02 29.13
CA LEU A 560 11.62 14.57 29.28
C LEU A 560 12.50 13.76 30.23
N GLU A 561 11.93 13.17 31.29
CA GLU A 561 12.68 12.27 32.18
C GLU A 561 13.20 11.06 31.41
N GLN A 562 12.37 10.45 30.56
CA GLN A 562 12.78 9.33 29.74
C GLN A 562 13.74 9.75 28.61
N MET A 563 13.48 10.87 27.93
CA MET A 563 14.42 11.42 26.93
C MET A 563 15.80 11.69 27.57
N GLN A 564 15.86 12.29 28.75
CA GLN A 564 17.12 12.49 29.46
C GLN A 564 17.80 11.16 29.81
N ALA A 565 17.04 10.13 30.20
CA ALA A 565 17.57 8.80 30.50
C ALA A 565 18.18 8.12 29.25
N GLU A 566 17.58 8.34 28.07
CA GLU A 566 18.08 7.88 26.77
C GLU A 566 19.19 8.77 26.16
N GLY A 567 19.61 9.82 26.88
CA GLY A 567 20.77 10.64 26.52
C GLY A 567 20.49 11.86 25.65
N TYR A 568 19.22 12.28 25.50
CA TYR A 568 18.89 13.52 24.81
C TYR A 568 19.38 14.75 25.60
N ASP A 569 19.87 15.77 24.88
CA ASP A 569 20.23 17.04 25.51
C ASP A 569 18.95 17.83 25.85
N ILE A 570 18.54 17.78 27.11
CA ILE A 570 17.47 18.62 27.67
C ILE A 570 18.01 19.86 28.42
N GLY A 571 19.30 20.14 28.27
CA GLY A 571 20.02 21.22 28.92
C GLY A 571 20.49 20.92 30.34
N ASN A 572 21.11 21.91 30.99
CA ASN A 572 21.65 21.80 32.35
C ASN A 572 20.63 22.18 33.46
N GLY A 573 19.35 22.31 33.10
CA GLY A 573 18.26 22.70 34.01
C GLY A 573 17.67 21.49 34.73
N THR A 574 16.87 21.75 35.77
CA THR A 574 15.95 20.74 36.31
C THR A 574 14.74 20.62 35.39
N ILE A 575 14.28 19.39 35.14
CA ILE A 575 13.05 19.14 34.37
C ILE A 575 11.89 19.82 35.11
N PRO A 576 11.11 20.70 34.45
CA PRO A 576 9.95 21.34 35.07
C PRO A 576 8.89 20.30 35.41
N ASN A 577 8.27 20.40 36.58
CA ASN A 577 7.06 19.62 36.87
C ASN A 577 5.83 20.25 36.19
N GLY A 578 4.68 19.55 36.21
CA GLY A 578 3.46 20.01 35.54
C GLY A 578 3.01 21.44 35.91
N SER A 579 3.17 21.88 37.17
CA SER A 579 2.83 23.26 37.54
C SER A 579 3.83 24.30 37.02
N GLU A 580 5.11 23.93 36.94
CA GLU A 580 6.15 24.79 36.37
C GLU A 580 6.00 24.91 34.84
N PHE A 581 5.52 23.86 34.17
CA PHE A 581 5.14 23.92 32.75
C PHE A 581 3.97 24.88 32.51
N ILE A 582 2.95 24.88 33.37
CA ILE A 582 1.85 25.85 33.26
C ILE A 582 2.37 27.29 33.36
N ASP A 583 3.26 27.57 34.31
CA ASP A 583 3.89 28.90 34.45
C ASP A 583 4.71 29.27 33.20
N LEU A 584 5.48 28.31 32.65
CA LEU A 584 6.24 28.48 31.41
C LEU A 584 5.33 28.84 30.23
N PHE A 585 4.20 28.15 30.09
CA PHE A 585 3.27 28.38 28.99
C PHE A 585 2.48 29.67 29.14
N ILE A 586 2.25 30.15 30.37
CA ILE A 586 1.72 31.51 30.57
C ILE A 586 2.76 32.52 30.06
N GLU A 587 4.05 32.33 30.32
CA GLU A 587 5.08 33.28 29.88
C GLU A 587 5.45 33.17 28.39
N SER A 588 5.11 32.04 27.75
CA SER A 588 5.39 31.73 26.35
C SER A 588 4.11 31.24 25.66
N ARG A 589 3.32 32.20 25.12
CA ARG A 589 2.02 31.94 24.49
C ARG A 589 1.76 32.82 23.29
N ASN A 590 0.89 32.35 22.40
CA ASN A 590 0.30 33.19 21.35
C ASN A 590 -0.57 34.26 22.01
N VAL A 591 -0.53 35.50 21.49
CA VAL A 591 -1.34 36.61 22.01
C VAL A 591 -2.12 37.27 20.87
N GLY A 592 -3.38 37.62 21.15
CA GLY A 592 -4.22 38.30 20.16
C GLY A 592 -3.79 39.76 19.95
N ALA A 593 -3.88 40.25 18.70
CA ALA A 593 -3.55 41.63 18.33
C ALA A 593 -4.36 42.70 19.11
N TRP A 594 -5.50 42.32 19.70
CA TRP A 594 -6.37 43.19 20.50
C TRP A 594 -5.91 43.37 21.96
N ALA A 595 -4.80 42.73 22.39
CA ALA A 595 -4.25 42.81 23.76
C ALA A 595 -2.91 43.59 23.85
N PRO A 596 -2.91 44.93 23.70
CA PRO A 596 -1.70 45.75 23.80
C PRO A 596 -0.95 45.53 25.12
N GLY A 597 0.36 45.31 25.08
CA GLY A 597 1.20 45.08 26.25
C GLY A 597 1.43 43.62 26.61
N GLU A 598 0.58 42.69 26.16
CA GLU A 598 0.80 41.25 26.40
C GLU A 598 1.88 40.67 25.48
N LEU A 599 1.93 41.12 24.21
CA LEU A 599 3.00 40.73 23.29
C LEU A 599 4.36 41.18 23.81
N GLU A 600 4.46 42.43 24.28
CA GLU A 600 5.70 42.93 24.88
C GLU A 600 6.08 42.15 26.15
N LYS A 601 5.13 41.61 26.92
CA LYS A 601 5.46 40.74 28.06
C LYS A 601 6.05 39.41 27.61
N VAL A 602 5.50 38.79 26.56
CA VAL A 602 6.05 37.55 25.97
C VAL A 602 7.45 37.80 25.42
N VAL A 603 7.66 38.90 24.68
CA VAL A 603 8.99 39.26 24.18
C VAL A 603 9.98 39.51 25.34
N ASN A 604 9.56 40.27 26.35
CA ASN A 604 10.41 40.59 27.50
C ASN A 604 10.63 39.42 28.47
N SER A 605 9.86 38.33 28.39
CA SER A 605 10.08 37.13 29.21
C SER A 605 11.36 36.40 28.80
N GLY A 606 11.83 36.62 27.56
CA GLY A 606 12.96 35.89 26.98
C GLY A 606 12.61 34.46 26.55
N LYS A 607 11.33 34.07 26.62
CA LYS A 607 10.81 32.75 26.21
C LYS A 607 10.07 32.85 24.88
N ALA A 608 10.68 33.54 23.93
CA ALA A 608 10.19 33.68 22.57
C ALA A 608 11.37 33.90 21.62
N THR A 609 11.30 33.25 20.47
CA THR A 609 12.18 33.50 19.34
C THR A 609 11.68 34.72 18.59
N LEU A 610 12.56 35.70 18.36
CA LEU A 610 12.31 36.84 17.48
C LEU A 610 12.98 36.57 16.14
N TRP A 611 12.19 36.22 15.13
CA TRP A 611 12.73 35.90 13.81
C TRP A 611 12.52 37.07 12.84
N PRO A 612 13.60 37.66 12.24
CA PRO A 612 13.46 38.81 11.36
C PRO A 612 12.60 38.50 10.13
N VAL A 613 11.72 39.44 9.77
CA VAL A 613 10.83 39.28 8.61
C VAL A 613 11.61 39.14 7.29
N GLU A 614 12.75 39.83 7.15
CA GLU A 614 13.61 39.69 5.96
C GLU A 614 14.16 38.27 5.77
N GLU A 615 14.40 37.53 6.86
CA GLU A 615 14.85 36.13 6.78
C GLU A 615 13.71 35.18 6.43
N TYR A 616 12.50 35.43 6.95
CA TYR A 616 11.28 34.72 6.55
C TYR A 616 11.01 34.83 5.05
N LEU A 617 11.20 36.02 4.47
CA LEU A 617 10.96 36.27 3.06
C LEU A 617 11.82 35.42 2.12
N VAL A 618 13.02 35.01 2.55
CA VAL A 618 13.90 34.13 1.76
C VAL A 618 13.21 32.81 1.41
N TRP A 619 12.43 32.25 2.33
CA TRP A 619 11.71 30.99 2.16
C TRP A 619 10.31 31.22 1.60
N TYR A 620 9.60 32.22 2.11
CA TYR A 620 8.27 32.57 1.63
C TYR A 620 8.26 32.86 0.13
N ASP A 621 9.29 33.55 -0.39
CA ASP A 621 9.40 33.86 -1.82
C ASP A 621 9.70 32.66 -2.73
N THR A 622 10.05 31.49 -2.16
CA THR A 622 10.16 30.24 -2.92
C THR A 622 8.80 29.55 -3.13
N LEU A 623 7.77 29.94 -2.37
CA LEU A 623 6.43 29.38 -2.52
C LEU A 623 5.80 29.78 -3.86
N PRO A 624 4.95 28.91 -4.45
CA PRO A 624 4.19 29.24 -5.64
C PRO A 624 3.41 30.55 -5.50
N GLU A 625 3.29 31.31 -6.60
CA GLU A 625 2.55 32.57 -6.63
C GLU A 625 1.09 32.41 -6.19
N SER A 626 0.47 31.25 -6.47
CA SER A 626 -0.89 30.93 -6.03
C SER A 626 -1.02 30.94 -4.51
N VAL A 627 -0.09 30.28 -3.80
CA VAL A 627 -0.07 30.23 -2.33
C VAL A 627 0.15 31.62 -1.76
N ARG A 628 1.15 32.36 -2.26
CA ARG A 628 1.43 33.72 -1.77
C ARG A 628 0.26 34.68 -1.99
N THR A 629 -0.40 34.59 -3.14
CA THR A 629 -1.58 35.42 -3.44
C THR A 629 -2.75 35.13 -2.49
N GLU A 630 -2.96 33.86 -2.13
CA GLU A 630 -4.00 33.46 -1.17
C GLU A 630 -3.73 34.00 0.24
N VAL A 631 -2.48 33.80 0.72
CA VAL A 631 -2.03 34.29 2.02
C VAL A 631 -2.13 35.82 2.08
N GLU A 632 -1.57 36.54 1.11
CA GLU A 632 -1.56 38.00 1.07
C GLU A 632 -2.96 38.60 0.86
N GLY A 633 -3.80 37.91 0.08
CA GLY A 633 -5.20 38.30 -0.13
C GLY A 633 -6.02 38.28 1.17
N THR A 634 -5.64 37.43 2.13
CA THR A 634 -6.34 37.29 3.41
C THR A 634 -5.66 38.08 4.53
N TRP A 635 -4.34 38.02 4.61
CA TRP A 635 -3.55 38.53 5.75
C TRP A 635 -2.78 39.83 5.45
N GLY A 636 -2.77 40.29 4.20
CA GLY A 636 -1.94 41.40 3.74
C GLY A 636 -0.52 40.97 3.38
N GLU A 637 0.31 41.90 2.90
CA GLU A 637 1.73 41.63 2.66
C GLU A 637 2.43 41.22 3.98
N ALA A 638 3.41 40.32 3.89
CA ALA A 638 4.22 39.93 5.03
C ALA A 638 4.84 41.18 5.70
N PRO A 639 4.82 41.29 7.05
CA PRO A 639 4.52 40.22 7.99
C PRO A 639 3.04 40.07 8.42
N GLY A 640 2.12 40.84 7.83
CA GLY A 640 0.76 40.98 8.37
C GLY A 640 0.77 41.69 9.74
N ASP A 641 -0.14 41.32 10.63
CA ASP A 641 -0.32 41.97 11.95
C ASP A 641 -0.48 40.99 13.13
N ILE A 642 -0.26 39.69 12.91
CA ILE A 642 -0.37 38.64 13.93
C ILE A 642 1.02 38.35 14.50
N MET A 643 1.18 38.53 15.82
CA MET A 643 2.44 38.23 16.52
C MET A 643 3.67 38.94 15.93
N VAL A 644 3.48 40.18 15.45
CA VAL A 644 4.55 41.01 14.88
C VAL A 644 5.05 42.01 15.93
N TYR A 645 6.36 42.04 16.15
CA TYR A 645 7.02 42.98 17.06
C TYR A 645 8.05 43.82 16.32
N GLU A 646 8.05 45.12 16.57
CA GLU A 646 9.01 46.06 15.97
C GLU A 646 9.99 46.57 17.03
N ASN A 647 11.29 46.47 16.75
CA ASN A 647 12.35 47.07 17.56
C ASN A 647 13.40 47.76 16.67
N GLU A 648 13.77 49.00 17.00
CA GLU A 648 14.84 49.76 16.34
C GLU A 648 14.78 49.75 14.79
N SER A 649 13.56 49.77 14.24
CA SER A 649 13.23 49.72 12.79
C SER A 649 13.39 48.36 12.10
N VAL A 650 13.46 47.26 12.84
CA VAL A 650 13.36 45.89 12.32
C VAL A 650 12.06 45.26 12.83
N GLU A 651 11.33 44.60 11.92
CA GLU A 651 10.15 43.81 12.24
C GLU A 651 10.53 42.35 12.44
N TYR A 652 9.93 41.72 13.45
CA TYR A 652 10.14 40.32 13.82
C TYR A 652 8.81 39.60 13.94
N PHE A 653 8.77 38.35 13.51
CA PHE A 653 7.78 37.41 14.00
C PHE A 653 8.17 36.98 15.41
N VAL A 654 7.21 37.05 16.33
CA VAL A 654 7.34 36.52 17.69
C VAL A 654 6.81 35.09 17.68
N ILE A 655 7.73 34.13 17.82
CA ILE A 655 7.41 32.72 17.96
C ILE A 655 7.61 32.37 19.43
N PRO A 656 6.54 32.11 20.22
CA PRO A 656 6.72 31.66 21.59
C PRO A 656 7.49 30.34 21.62
N THR A 657 8.57 30.28 22.39
CA THR A 657 9.45 29.12 22.43
C THR A 657 10.05 28.97 23.81
N VAL A 658 9.81 27.81 24.43
CA VAL A 658 10.51 27.39 25.65
C VAL A 658 11.52 26.34 25.25
N GLN A 659 12.80 26.69 25.32
CA GLN A 659 13.90 25.80 24.94
C GLN A 659 14.54 25.15 26.18
N LEU A 660 14.60 23.82 26.19
CA LEU A 660 15.31 22.98 27.17
C LEU A 660 16.33 22.14 26.41
N GLY A 661 17.58 22.63 26.32
CA GLY A 661 18.62 21.99 25.51
C GLY A 661 18.26 21.99 24.02
N ASN A 662 18.22 20.79 23.44
CA ASN A 662 17.79 20.51 22.07
C ASN A 662 16.29 20.15 21.97
N VAL A 663 15.50 20.37 23.01
CA VAL A 663 14.04 20.20 22.98
C VAL A 663 13.34 21.55 23.12
N ASN A 664 12.53 21.91 22.14
CA ASN A 664 11.72 23.13 22.15
C ASN A 664 10.25 22.83 22.35
N PHE A 665 9.57 23.65 23.16
CA PHE A 665 8.13 23.64 23.31
C PHE A 665 7.55 24.90 22.68
N ILE A 666 6.65 24.72 21.71
CA ILE A 666 6.07 25.80 20.92
C ILE A 666 4.55 25.65 20.94
N PRO A 667 3.78 26.62 21.46
CA PRO A 667 2.33 26.58 21.31
C PRO A 667 2.00 26.75 19.83
N GLN A 668 1.20 25.84 19.27
CA GLN A 668 0.90 25.86 17.85
C GLN A 668 0.32 27.23 17.45
N PRO A 669 0.82 27.87 16.37
CA PRO A 669 0.40 29.21 15.98
C PRO A 669 -1.11 29.30 15.69
N THR A 670 -1.68 30.50 15.80
CA THR A 670 -3.12 30.68 15.55
C THR A 670 -3.43 30.72 14.05
N LYS A 671 -4.42 29.93 13.62
CA LYS A 671 -4.91 29.89 12.22
C LYS A 671 -5.52 31.20 11.73
N ALA A 672 -6.09 31.98 12.63
CA ALA A 672 -6.79 33.22 12.30
C ALA A 672 -6.65 34.25 13.43
N LYS A 673 -7.04 35.50 13.15
CA LYS A 673 -7.16 36.52 14.19
C LYS A 673 -8.22 36.09 15.19
N LEU A 674 -7.83 35.97 16.47
CA LEU A 674 -8.71 35.60 17.60
C LEU A 674 -9.92 36.55 17.83
N SER A 675 -10.07 37.61 17.03
CA SER A 675 -11.14 38.60 17.12
C SER A 675 -12.08 38.63 15.91
N ASP A 676 -11.82 37.85 14.86
CA ASP A 676 -12.57 37.93 13.59
C ASP A 676 -13.52 36.74 13.41
N GLU A 677 -14.57 36.72 14.22
CA GLU A 677 -15.67 35.76 14.11
C GLU A 677 -16.24 35.70 12.68
N SER A 678 -16.30 36.82 11.95
CA SER A 678 -16.90 36.87 10.62
C SER A 678 -16.10 36.07 9.57
N LEU A 679 -14.78 36.07 9.68
CA LEU A 679 -13.90 35.32 8.78
C LEU A 679 -14.00 33.82 9.06
N ILE A 680 -14.09 33.46 10.34
CA ILE A 680 -14.27 32.07 10.82
C ILE A 680 -15.66 31.53 10.44
N TYR A 681 -16.72 32.34 10.51
CA TYR A 681 -18.09 31.90 10.22
C TYR A 681 -18.43 31.79 8.72
N HIS A 682 -17.66 32.42 7.83
CA HIS A 682 -18.01 32.53 6.41
C HIS A 682 -17.01 31.93 5.42
N ASN A 683 -15.84 31.48 5.88
CA ASN A 683 -14.83 30.89 5.02
C ASN A 683 -14.40 29.51 5.53
N GLU A 684 -14.75 28.47 4.78
CA GLU A 684 -14.39 27.08 5.06
C GLU A 684 -12.91 26.78 4.74
N SER A 685 -12.23 27.67 4.02
CA SER A 685 -10.82 27.53 3.60
C SER A 685 -10.02 28.79 3.94
N ILE A 686 -9.63 28.94 5.22
CA ILE A 686 -8.79 30.06 5.66
C ILE A 686 -7.31 29.68 5.48
N PRO A 687 -6.52 30.42 4.68
CA PRO A 687 -5.09 30.14 4.51
C PRO A 687 -4.32 30.36 5.81
N LEU A 688 -3.19 29.68 5.97
CA LEU A 688 -2.33 29.89 7.14
C LEU A 688 -1.80 31.32 7.22
N THR A 689 -1.65 31.82 8.44
CA THR A 689 -1.13 33.18 8.69
C THR A 689 0.39 33.22 8.42
N HIS A 690 0.93 34.42 8.18
CA HIS A 690 2.38 34.58 8.07
C HIS A 690 3.14 34.09 9.30
N GLN A 691 2.63 34.32 10.51
CA GLN A 691 3.26 33.80 11.73
C GLN A 691 3.24 32.27 11.76
N TYR A 692 2.16 31.63 11.30
CA TYR A 692 2.07 30.18 11.24
C TYR A 692 3.16 29.61 10.33
N LEU A 693 3.25 30.12 9.09
CA LEU A 693 4.31 29.74 8.16
C LEU A 693 5.70 30.05 8.72
N ALA A 694 5.85 31.20 9.38
CA ALA A 694 7.13 31.60 9.95
C ALA A 694 7.59 30.65 11.07
N ALA A 695 6.69 30.15 11.90
CA ALA A 695 7.02 29.19 12.96
C ALA A 695 7.56 27.87 12.37
N TYR A 696 6.89 27.29 11.38
CA TYR A 696 7.34 26.03 10.78
C TYR A 696 8.59 26.22 9.90
N PHE A 697 8.73 27.32 9.17
CA PHE A 697 9.99 27.63 8.49
C PHE A 697 11.14 27.81 9.47
N TRP A 698 10.92 28.45 10.62
CA TRP A 698 11.94 28.54 11.65
C TRP A 698 12.29 27.15 12.21
N ILE A 699 11.31 26.31 12.52
CA ILE A 699 11.53 24.94 13.01
C ILE A 699 12.38 24.13 12.01
N ASN A 700 11.98 24.12 10.73
CA ASN A 700 12.59 23.26 9.72
C ASN A 700 13.92 23.83 9.20
N GLN A 701 14.06 25.15 9.04
CA GLN A 701 15.18 25.75 8.29
C GLN A 701 16.21 26.49 9.16
N VAL A 702 15.84 26.88 10.38
CA VAL A 702 16.70 27.70 11.25
C VAL A 702 17.09 26.94 12.51
N TYR A 703 16.09 26.40 13.22
CA TYR A 703 16.34 25.47 14.31
C TYR A 703 16.86 24.14 13.76
N ASP A 704 16.38 23.75 12.57
CA ASP A 704 16.81 22.56 11.83
C ASP A 704 16.50 21.33 12.68
N ALA A 705 15.21 21.16 13.00
CA ALA A 705 14.72 20.07 13.83
C ALA A 705 14.84 18.73 13.09
N ASP A 706 15.36 17.72 13.79
CA ASP A 706 15.37 16.33 13.28
C ASP A 706 13.97 15.71 13.35
N ALA A 707 13.11 16.17 14.27
CA ALA A 707 11.74 15.71 14.39
C ALA A 707 10.80 16.76 15.00
N ILE A 708 9.53 16.68 14.61
CA ILE A 708 8.42 17.41 15.21
C ILE A 708 7.53 16.43 15.98
N ILE A 709 7.17 16.77 17.22
CA ILE A 709 6.11 16.09 17.96
C ILE A 709 4.92 17.03 18.03
N HIS A 710 3.81 16.67 17.38
CA HIS A 710 2.53 17.28 17.71
C HIS A 710 1.96 16.54 18.91
N PHE A 711 1.73 17.23 20.02
CA PHE A 711 1.38 16.57 21.27
C PHE A 711 -0.07 16.82 21.65
N GLY A 712 -0.89 15.77 21.52
CA GLY A 712 -2.30 15.76 21.90
C GLY A 712 -3.26 16.25 20.81
N THR A 713 -4.54 15.93 20.97
CA THR A 713 -5.57 16.15 19.93
C THR A 713 -5.77 17.61 19.51
N HIS A 714 -6.36 17.78 18.33
CA HIS A 714 -6.75 19.07 17.73
C HIS A 714 -5.61 19.96 17.26
N GLY A 715 -4.47 19.37 16.87
CA GLY A 715 -3.55 20.07 15.98
C GLY A 715 -4.31 20.68 14.82
N SER A 716 -3.89 21.86 14.43
CA SER A 716 -4.57 22.66 13.43
C SER A 716 -3.93 22.51 12.05
N MET A 717 -2.68 22.07 11.96
CA MET A 717 -1.93 21.97 10.70
C MET A 717 -2.64 21.07 9.68
N GLU A 718 -3.04 19.87 10.10
CA GLU A 718 -3.69 18.83 9.30
C GLU A 718 -5.07 19.23 8.76
N TRP A 719 -5.69 20.26 9.34
CA TRP A 719 -6.97 20.85 8.93
C TRP A 719 -6.82 22.17 8.16
N SER A 720 -5.59 22.56 7.79
CA SER A 720 -5.39 23.73 6.93
C SER A 720 -5.77 23.41 5.48
N PRO A 721 -6.11 24.39 4.63
CA PRO A 721 -6.56 24.13 3.26
C PRO A 721 -5.58 23.30 2.41
N GLY A 722 -6.12 22.51 1.47
CA GLY A 722 -5.34 21.61 0.61
C GLY A 722 -6.12 20.35 0.28
N LYS A 723 -5.53 19.46 -0.54
CA LYS A 723 -6.18 18.23 -1.01
C LYS A 723 -6.49 17.26 0.14
N GLU A 724 -7.53 16.45 0.02
CA GLU A 724 -7.98 15.51 1.07
C GLU A 724 -6.93 14.44 1.42
N ILE A 725 -6.26 13.86 0.42
CA ILE A 725 -5.23 12.84 0.63
C ILE A 725 -4.28 12.75 -0.57
N GLY A 726 -3.00 12.43 -0.33
CA GLY A 726 -1.97 12.55 -1.37
C GLY A 726 -1.74 14.02 -1.69
N LEU A 727 -1.47 14.83 -0.67
CA LEU A 727 -1.40 16.28 -0.77
C LEU A 727 -0.35 16.74 -1.78
N TRP A 728 -0.58 17.92 -2.35
CA TRP A 728 0.44 18.58 -3.15
C TRP A 728 1.55 19.11 -2.25
N ARG A 729 2.81 19.12 -2.73
CA ARG A 729 3.99 19.63 -2.00
C ARG A 729 3.78 21.03 -1.39
N TYR A 730 2.93 21.85 -2.00
CA TYR A 730 2.65 23.21 -1.54
C TYR A 730 1.23 23.40 -0.98
N ASP A 731 0.53 22.32 -0.66
CA ASP A 731 -0.59 22.41 0.30
C ASP A 731 -0.03 22.81 1.67
N TYR A 732 -0.80 23.57 2.45
CA TYR A 732 -0.33 24.13 3.73
C TYR A 732 0.25 23.10 4.71
N PRO A 733 -0.33 21.89 4.88
CA PRO A 733 0.27 20.88 5.74
C PRO A 733 1.64 20.39 5.21
N SER A 734 1.79 20.23 3.90
CA SER A 734 3.05 19.84 3.24
C SER A 734 4.14 20.91 3.41
N ILE A 735 3.77 22.19 3.30
CA ILE A 735 4.69 23.32 3.55
C ILE A 735 5.20 23.30 4.99
N CYS A 736 4.32 23.00 5.95
CA CYS A 736 4.66 22.96 7.37
C CYS A 736 5.50 21.73 7.72
N ALA A 737 5.16 20.56 7.16
CA ALA A 737 5.92 19.34 7.39
C ALA A 737 7.30 19.37 6.75
N ALA A 738 7.42 19.94 5.54
CA ALA A 738 8.63 19.91 4.73
C ALA A 738 9.22 18.49 4.72
N ASP A 739 10.52 18.34 4.95
CA ASP A 739 11.23 17.07 5.06
C ASP A 739 11.29 16.50 6.50
N THR A 740 10.84 17.23 7.51
CA THR A 740 11.02 16.88 8.93
C THR A 740 10.02 15.82 9.44
N PRO A 741 10.45 14.63 9.89
CA PRO A 741 9.59 13.60 10.49
C PRO A 741 8.60 14.15 11.54
N ILE A 742 7.34 13.68 11.49
CA ILE A 742 6.28 14.11 12.41
C ILE A 742 5.76 12.91 13.20
N ILE A 743 5.80 13.02 14.52
CA ILE A 743 5.31 12.02 15.48
C ILE A 743 4.15 12.65 16.24
N TYR A 744 3.11 11.87 16.51
CA TYR A 744 1.87 12.42 17.04
C TYR A 744 1.24 11.53 18.12
N PRO A 745 1.56 11.78 19.41
CA PRO A 745 0.79 11.25 20.52
C PRO A 745 -0.68 11.69 20.45
N TYR A 746 -1.60 10.73 20.33
CA TYR A 746 -3.02 10.99 20.04
C TYR A 746 -3.95 10.07 20.82
N ILE A 747 -5.16 10.51 21.13
CA ILE A 747 -6.10 9.69 21.92
C ILE A 747 -6.68 8.54 21.07
N MET A 748 -6.62 7.32 21.61
CA MET A 748 -7.01 6.11 20.86
C MET A 748 -8.48 6.05 20.44
N ASP A 749 -9.38 6.75 21.14
CA ASP A 749 -10.82 6.73 20.86
C ASP A 749 -11.27 7.72 19.78
N ASN A 750 -10.36 8.54 19.24
CA ASN A 750 -10.63 9.52 18.19
C ASN A 750 -10.02 9.14 16.85
N VAL A 751 -10.26 7.91 16.41
CA VAL A 751 -9.73 7.33 15.15
C VAL A 751 -10.02 8.20 13.93
N GLY A 752 -11.22 8.82 13.87
CA GLY A 752 -11.62 9.65 12.73
C GLY A 752 -10.73 10.88 12.53
N GLU A 753 -10.42 11.63 13.59
CA GLU A 753 -9.47 12.75 13.51
C GLU A 753 -8.01 12.26 13.43
N GLY A 754 -7.68 11.11 14.04
CA GLY A 754 -6.36 10.49 13.92
C GLY A 754 -6.00 10.15 12.47
N SER A 755 -6.93 9.60 11.69
CA SER A 755 -6.72 9.35 10.25
C SER A 755 -6.42 10.63 9.46
N GLN A 756 -7.08 11.76 9.80
CA GLN A 756 -6.79 13.05 9.18
C GLN A 756 -5.33 13.49 9.45
N ALA A 757 -4.86 13.30 10.68
CA ALA A 757 -3.47 13.60 11.05
C ALA A 757 -2.47 12.69 10.31
N LYS A 758 -2.80 11.41 10.07
CA LYS A 758 -1.97 10.52 9.23
C LYS A 758 -1.92 10.99 7.78
N HIS A 759 -3.08 11.24 7.18
CA HIS A 759 -3.19 11.51 5.73
C HIS A 759 -2.75 12.91 5.34
N ARG A 760 -2.94 13.90 6.22
CA ARG A 760 -2.65 15.32 5.93
C ARG A 760 -1.56 15.90 6.80
N GLY A 761 -1.35 15.34 7.99
CA GLY A 761 -0.30 15.76 8.91
C GLY A 761 1.02 15.02 8.73
N TYR A 762 1.10 14.00 7.85
CA TYR A 762 2.28 13.15 7.65
C TYR A 762 2.78 12.48 8.94
N ALA A 763 1.85 12.23 9.86
CA ALA A 763 2.18 11.83 11.22
C ALA A 763 2.29 10.30 11.37
N VAL A 764 3.32 9.87 12.11
CA VAL A 764 3.33 8.57 12.80
C VAL A 764 2.51 8.73 14.08
N MET A 765 1.38 8.03 14.15
CA MET A 765 0.49 8.08 15.33
C MET A 765 1.04 7.21 16.45
N ILE A 766 1.10 7.77 17.66
CA ILE A 766 1.37 7.04 18.88
C ILE A 766 0.12 7.16 19.76
N ASP A 767 -0.73 6.15 19.70
CA ASP A 767 -1.99 6.20 20.43
C ASP A 767 -1.75 6.15 21.96
N HIS A 768 -2.54 6.93 22.70
CA HIS A 768 -2.55 6.93 24.15
C HIS A 768 -3.93 6.57 24.70
N LEU A 769 -3.93 6.00 25.88
CA LEU A 769 -5.12 5.55 26.59
C LEU A 769 -6.07 6.74 26.86
N THR A 770 -7.37 6.44 26.83
CA THR A 770 -8.39 7.34 27.38
C THR A 770 -8.25 7.41 28.92
N PRO A 771 -8.82 8.41 29.59
CA PRO A 771 -8.97 8.31 31.04
C PRO A 771 -9.79 7.08 31.39
N PRO A 772 -9.63 6.55 32.61
CA PRO A 772 -10.49 5.49 33.13
C PRO A 772 -11.96 5.87 32.99
N ILE A 773 -12.76 5.01 32.37
CA ILE A 773 -14.20 5.22 32.19
C ILE A 773 -14.95 4.38 33.23
N MET A 774 -15.87 5.02 33.94
CA MET A 774 -16.65 4.39 35.00
C MET A 774 -18.10 4.87 35.00
N ALA A 775 -18.98 4.12 35.66
CA ALA A 775 -20.35 4.55 35.91
C ALA A 775 -20.37 5.85 36.74
N ALA A 776 -21.18 6.82 36.32
CA ALA A 776 -21.27 8.14 36.94
C ALA A 776 -21.77 8.07 38.39
N GLY A 777 -22.59 7.07 38.70
CA GLY A 777 -23.28 6.97 39.98
C GLY A 777 -24.31 8.10 40.15
N ILE A 778 -24.92 8.15 41.34
CA ILE A 778 -25.78 9.25 41.78
C ILE A 778 -25.25 9.79 43.10
N TYR A 779 -25.35 11.10 43.30
CA TYR A 779 -24.81 11.79 44.48
C TYR A 779 -25.70 12.93 44.94
N GLY A 780 -25.57 13.31 46.22
CA GLY A 780 -26.30 14.44 46.80
C GLY A 780 -27.81 14.27 46.70
N ASP A 781 -28.50 15.31 46.22
CA ASP A 781 -29.95 15.34 46.11
C ASP A 781 -30.51 14.25 45.17
N LEU A 782 -29.72 13.70 44.24
CA LEU A 782 -30.12 12.58 43.39
C LEU A 782 -30.22 11.26 44.18
N THR A 783 -29.28 11.01 45.09
CA THR A 783 -29.34 9.87 46.03
C THR A 783 -30.50 10.05 47.00
N ASP A 784 -30.68 11.25 47.55
CA ASP A 784 -31.81 11.56 48.41
C ASP A 784 -33.14 11.36 47.65
N MET A 785 -33.20 11.69 46.36
CA MET A 785 -34.38 11.44 45.53
C MET A 785 -34.65 9.94 45.40
N HIS A 786 -33.66 9.15 45.00
CA HIS A 786 -33.77 7.69 44.89
C HIS A 786 -34.27 7.04 46.19
N ASP A 787 -33.67 7.37 47.34
CA ASP A 787 -34.10 6.90 48.67
C ASP A 787 -35.56 7.29 49.00
N LYS A 788 -36.01 8.46 48.55
CA LYS A 788 -37.37 8.96 48.80
C LYS A 788 -38.42 8.25 47.96
N ILE A 789 -38.07 7.81 46.75
CA ILE A 789 -38.95 6.98 45.90
C ILE A 789 -39.25 5.68 46.64
N HIS A 790 -38.20 4.96 47.04
CA HIS A 790 -38.30 3.72 47.84
C HIS A 790 -39.08 3.90 49.15
N SER A 791 -38.79 4.98 49.87
CA SER A 791 -39.51 5.33 51.10
C SER A 791 -41.00 5.58 50.87
N TYR A 792 -41.36 6.21 49.75
CA TYR A 792 -42.74 6.47 49.37
C TYR A 792 -43.48 5.17 49.03
N GLU A 793 -42.89 4.31 48.21
CA GLU A 793 -43.46 3.02 47.80
C GLU A 793 -43.72 2.06 48.96
N GLU A 794 -42.83 2.04 49.95
CA GLU A 794 -43.07 1.23 51.15
C GLU A 794 -44.15 1.87 52.04
N ALA A 795 -44.17 3.19 52.16
CA ALA A 795 -45.15 3.89 53.00
C ALA A 795 -46.59 3.75 52.51
N ILE A 796 -46.83 3.72 51.19
CA ILE A 796 -48.19 3.55 50.63
C ILE A 796 -48.82 2.19 50.97
N LYS A 797 -48.02 1.17 51.34
CA LYS A 797 -48.50 -0.16 51.72
C LYS A 797 -49.16 -0.20 53.12
N GLY A 798 -48.98 0.83 53.96
CA GLY A 798 -49.53 0.77 55.34
C GLY A 798 -49.55 2.05 56.18
N ASN A 799 -48.99 3.18 55.72
CA ASN A 799 -48.92 4.42 56.50
C ASN A 799 -49.10 5.68 55.65
N SER A 800 -50.36 6.08 55.44
CA SER A 800 -50.72 7.20 54.56
C SER A 800 -50.11 8.55 54.97
N THR A 801 -49.96 8.82 56.28
CA THR A 801 -49.34 10.07 56.75
C THR A 801 -47.87 10.15 56.38
N MET A 802 -47.16 9.02 56.38
CA MET A 802 -45.77 8.98 55.98
C MET A 802 -45.64 9.07 54.46
N ALA A 803 -46.52 8.41 53.71
CA ALA A 803 -46.58 8.51 52.25
C ALA A 803 -46.81 9.97 51.79
N ASP A 804 -47.73 10.71 52.42
CA ASP A 804 -47.96 12.13 52.13
C ASP A 804 -46.69 12.98 52.39
N SER A 805 -45.94 12.65 53.45
CA SER A 805 -44.69 13.35 53.76
C SER A 805 -43.62 13.08 52.71
N TYR A 806 -43.46 11.82 52.29
CA TYR A 806 -42.47 11.45 51.28
C TYR A 806 -42.83 12.04 49.91
N ARG A 807 -44.11 11.99 49.51
CA ARG A 807 -44.61 12.64 48.28
C ARG A 807 -44.21 14.10 48.20
N ASN A 808 -44.45 14.87 49.27
CA ASN A 808 -44.10 16.29 49.29
C ASN A 808 -42.58 16.51 49.17
N SER A 809 -41.76 15.72 49.89
CA SER A 809 -40.31 15.84 49.76
C SER A 809 -39.78 15.43 48.39
N THR A 810 -40.37 14.41 47.76
CA THR A 810 -40.05 13.97 46.40
C THR A 810 -40.37 15.07 45.38
N ILE A 811 -41.51 15.76 45.52
CA ILE A 811 -41.88 16.91 44.67
C ILE A 811 -40.90 18.07 44.87
N ASP A 812 -40.49 18.34 46.11
CA ASP A 812 -39.53 19.41 46.41
C ASP A 812 -38.16 19.10 45.79
N LEU A 813 -37.68 17.85 45.90
CA LEU A 813 -36.44 17.39 45.26
C LEU A 813 -36.54 17.46 43.73
N TYR A 814 -37.62 16.94 43.14
CA TYR A 814 -37.88 17.02 41.69
C TYR A 814 -37.81 18.46 41.18
N THR A 815 -38.40 19.41 41.93
CA THR A 815 -38.36 20.84 41.58
C THR A 815 -36.94 21.42 41.71
N ASN A 816 -36.22 21.10 42.78
CA ASN A 816 -34.88 21.64 43.03
C ASN A 816 -33.85 21.12 42.02
N LEU A 817 -33.98 19.86 41.62
CA LEU A 817 -33.16 19.23 40.59
C LEU A 817 -33.57 19.65 39.16
N SER A 818 -34.67 20.41 39.03
CA SER A 818 -35.21 20.86 37.74
C SER A 818 -35.47 19.70 36.76
N MET A 819 -35.92 18.56 37.29
CA MET A 819 -36.17 17.33 36.54
C MET A 819 -37.27 17.48 35.49
N GLU A 820 -38.09 18.53 35.55
CA GLU A 820 -39.07 18.85 34.52
C GLU A 820 -38.45 19.09 33.14
N ASN A 821 -37.18 19.50 33.06
CA ASN A 821 -36.50 19.75 31.79
C ASN A 821 -36.22 18.44 31.03
N ASP A 822 -35.95 17.36 31.76
CA ASP A 822 -35.63 16.04 31.20
C ASP A 822 -36.88 15.17 31.06
N LEU A 823 -37.76 15.20 32.08
CA LEU A 823 -38.94 14.31 32.17
C LEU A 823 -40.23 14.93 31.65
N GLY A 824 -40.25 16.23 31.34
CA GLY A 824 -41.37 16.90 30.67
C GLY A 824 -42.64 17.07 31.51
N VAL A 825 -42.59 16.81 32.82
CA VAL A 825 -43.69 17.02 33.76
C VAL A 825 -43.36 18.20 34.68
N SER A 826 -44.17 19.26 34.65
CA SER A 826 -43.94 20.40 35.53
C SER A 826 -44.23 20.06 37.00
N PRO A 827 -43.60 20.76 37.97
CA PRO A 827 -43.90 20.55 39.39
C PRO A 827 -45.38 20.73 39.75
N ASP A 828 -46.11 21.60 39.06
CA ASP A 828 -47.54 21.81 39.29
C ASP A 828 -48.41 20.67 38.73
N GLU A 829 -48.01 20.08 37.61
CA GLU A 829 -48.65 18.85 37.08
C GLU A 829 -48.39 17.68 38.03
N LEU A 830 -47.13 17.49 38.47
CA LEU A 830 -46.74 16.46 39.44
C LEU A 830 -47.52 16.58 40.75
N ARG A 831 -47.68 17.81 41.28
CA ARG A 831 -48.50 18.07 42.48
C ARG A 831 -49.97 17.69 42.27
N SER A 832 -50.49 17.87 41.06
CA SER A 832 -51.90 17.67 40.71
C SER A 832 -52.26 16.23 40.34
N MET A 833 -51.26 15.34 40.17
CA MET A 833 -51.47 13.91 39.93
C MET A 833 -52.25 13.24 41.06
N SER A 834 -53.02 12.20 40.72
CA SER A 834 -53.58 11.32 41.74
C SER A 834 -52.47 10.54 42.45
N ASP A 835 -52.76 9.90 43.58
CA ASP A 835 -51.75 9.09 44.29
C ASP A 835 -51.26 7.91 43.42
N GLU A 836 -52.15 7.35 42.59
CA GLU A 836 -51.81 6.27 41.63
C GLU A 836 -50.91 6.79 40.51
N ASP A 837 -51.29 7.89 39.84
CA ASP A 837 -50.49 8.46 38.76
C ASP A 837 -49.13 8.98 39.26
N PHE A 838 -49.09 9.54 40.47
CA PHE A 838 -47.84 10.00 41.09
C PHE A 838 -46.92 8.82 41.41
N GLY A 839 -47.46 7.76 42.02
CA GLY A 839 -46.70 6.56 42.32
C GLY A 839 -46.15 5.91 41.05
N GLU A 840 -46.97 5.78 40.01
CA GLU A 840 -46.53 5.26 38.72
C GLU A 840 -45.44 6.13 38.10
N PHE A 841 -45.63 7.46 38.03
CA PHE A 841 -44.64 8.35 37.41
C PHE A 841 -43.30 8.36 38.17
N VAL A 842 -43.35 8.43 39.49
CA VAL A 842 -42.13 8.52 40.31
C VAL A 842 -41.42 7.17 40.38
N GLY A 843 -42.15 6.08 40.62
CA GLY A 843 -41.59 4.71 40.70
C GLY A 843 -41.22 4.09 39.36
N SER A 844 -41.50 4.76 38.24
CA SER A 844 -41.01 4.34 36.91
C SER A 844 -40.19 5.46 36.28
N ALA A 845 -40.82 6.45 35.65
CA ALA A 845 -40.13 7.46 34.85
C ALA A 845 -39.02 8.22 35.59
N VAL A 846 -39.23 8.60 36.85
CA VAL A 846 -38.17 9.29 37.63
C VAL A 846 -37.09 8.32 38.11
N HIS A 847 -37.49 7.13 38.54
CA HIS A 847 -36.61 6.08 39.02
C HIS A 847 -35.70 5.54 37.91
N ASP A 848 -36.28 5.18 36.76
CA ASP A 848 -35.59 4.76 35.54
C ASP A 848 -34.59 5.83 35.06
N TYR A 849 -34.96 7.11 35.17
CA TYR A 849 -34.07 8.22 34.83
C TYR A 849 -32.86 8.28 35.79
N LEU A 850 -33.09 8.12 37.10
CA LEU A 850 -32.00 8.09 38.08
C LEU A 850 -31.07 6.89 37.85
N HIS A 851 -31.60 5.70 37.55
CA HIS A 851 -30.79 4.53 37.19
C HIS A 851 -30.01 4.76 35.90
N THR A 852 -30.64 5.35 34.88
CA THR A 852 -29.95 5.71 33.64
C THR A 852 -28.76 6.64 33.92
N LEU A 853 -28.95 7.66 34.76
CA LEU A 853 -27.85 8.55 35.18
C LEU A 853 -26.78 7.79 35.97
N GLN A 854 -27.19 6.93 36.90
CA GLN A 854 -26.29 6.14 37.74
C GLN A 854 -25.37 5.23 36.92
N GLU A 855 -25.92 4.58 35.89
CA GLU A 855 -25.23 3.59 35.04
C GLU A 855 -24.49 4.23 33.85
N THR A 856 -24.75 5.50 33.55
CA THR A 856 -24.08 6.21 32.44
C THR A 856 -22.58 6.20 32.64
N LEU A 857 -21.84 5.68 31.66
CA LEU A 857 -20.39 5.66 31.66
C LEU A 857 -19.83 7.06 31.33
N MET A 858 -18.85 7.50 32.11
CA MET A 858 -18.16 8.77 31.93
C MET A 858 -16.65 8.66 32.17
N PRO A 859 -15.82 9.50 31.52
CA PRO A 859 -14.40 9.61 31.84
C PRO A 859 -14.18 10.10 33.26
N TYR A 860 -13.27 9.47 34.00
CA TYR A 860 -12.90 9.81 35.37
C TYR A 860 -11.53 10.46 35.44
N GLY A 861 -11.53 11.78 35.25
CA GLY A 861 -10.32 12.61 35.26
C GLY A 861 -9.68 12.73 33.88
N VAL A 862 -8.35 12.80 33.86
CA VAL A 862 -7.51 12.90 32.65
C VAL A 862 -6.43 11.82 32.68
N HIS A 863 -6.00 11.38 31.51
CA HIS A 863 -4.86 10.48 31.32
C HIS A 863 -3.54 11.24 31.53
N THR A 864 -2.49 10.52 31.92
CA THR A 864 -1.12 11.04 31.93
C THR A 864 -0.28 10.11 31.07
N PHE A 865 0.32 10.64 30.00
CA PHE A 865 1.04 9.87 29.01
C PHE A 865 2.15 9.02 29.65
N GLY A 866 2.17 7.72 29.34
CA GLY A 866 3.05 6.72 29.93
C GLY A 866 2.63 6.19 31.31
N MET A 867 1.45 6.55 31.82
CA MET A 867 0.96 6.07 33.13
C MET A 867 -0.29 5.19 33.01
N ALA A 868 -0.13 3.91 33.36
CA ALA A 868 -1.26 2.99 33.47
C ALA A 868 -2.24 3.39 34.61
N PRO A 869 -3.55 3.09 34.48
CA PRO A 869 -4.48 3.23 35.59
C PRO A 869 -4.15 2.23 36.71
N ASP A 870 -4.32 2.66 37.97
CA ASP A 870 -4.09 1.85 39.17
C ASP A 870 -5.21 2.02 40.19
N GLY A 871 -5.32 1.08 41.14
CA GLY A 871 -6.29 1.12 42.22
C GLY A 871 -7.73 1.08 41.73
N GLU A 872 -8.57 1.93 42.31
CA GLU A 872 -9.99 2.05 41.98
C GLU A 872 -10.21 2.36 40.50
N LYS A 873 -9.36 3.19 39.89
CA LYS A 873 -9.44 3.55 38.47
C LYS A 873 -9.32 2.31 37.57
N LEU A 874 -8.36 1.44 37.87
CA LEU A 874 -8.16 0.19 37.13
C LEU A 874 -9.36 -0.75 37.29
N VAL A 875 -9.82 -0.95 38.52
CA VAL A 875 -10.98 -1.81 38.82
C VAL A 875 -12.23 -1.33 38.09
N CYS A 876 -12.51 -0.03 38.14
CA CYS A 876 -13.65 0.56 37.45
C CYS A 876 -13.53 0.44 35.93
N MET A 877 -12.35 0.69 35.36
CA MET A 877 -12.11 0.56 33.93
C MET A 877 -12.34 -0.88 33.44
N VAL A 878 -11.75 -1.87 34.13
CA VAL A 878 -11.93 -3.29 33.81
C VAL A 878 -13.39 -3.69 33.93
N LYS A 879 -14.10 -3.23 34.95
CA LYS A 879 -15.54 -3.46 35.10
C LYS A 879 -16.34 -2.91 33.92
N SER A 880 -16.03 -1.68 33.49
CA SER A 880 -16.68 -1.07 32.32
C SER A 880 -16.39 -1.86 31.03
N MET A 881 -15.17 -2.37 30.85
CA MET A 881 -14.79 -3.21 29.71
C MET A 881 -15.48 -4.59 29.71
N LEU A 882 -15.76 -5.14 30.89
CA LEU A 882 -16.56 -6.37 31.06
C LEU A 882 -18.07 -6.14 30.83
N ARG A 883 -18.51 -4.87 30.81
CA ARG A 883 -19.89 -4.43 30.54
C ARG A 883 -20.91 -5.06 31.51
N SER A 884 -22.20 -5.02 31.13
CA SER A 884 -23.31 -5.57 31.93
C SER A 884 -23.24 -7.09 32.08
N ASP A 885 -22.68 -7.80 31.11
CA ASP A 885 -22.65 -9.27 31.08
C ASP A 885 -22.05 -9.86 32.36
N PHE A 886 -20.96 -9.27 32.88
CA PHE A 886 -20.33 -9.73 34.12
C PHE A 886 -21.24 -9.57 35.34
N VAL A 887 -21.94 -8.45 35.44
CA VAL A 887 -22.91 -8.20 36.53
C VAL A 887 -24.10 -9.16 36.40
N ASP A 888 -24.61 -9.36 35.18
CA ASP A 888 -25.71 -10.28 34.88
C ASP A 888 -25.37 -11.73 35.23
N HIS A 889 -24.14 -12.17 34.94
CA HIS A 889 -23.68 -13.50 35.32
C HIS A 889 -23.70 -13.71 36.84
N ILE A 890 -23.34 -12.69 37.62
CA ILE A 890 -23.42 -12.71 39.08
C ILE A 890 -24.88 -12.69 39.54
N TYR A 891 -25.69 -11.76 39.03
CA TYR A 891 -27.12 -11.64 39.34
C TYR A 891 -27.89 -12.96 39.15
N ASN A 892 -27.52 -13.74 38.12
CA ASN A 892 -28.16 -15.00 37.81
C ASN A 892 -27.86 -16.14 38.79
N VAL A 893 -26.81 -16.02 39.60
CA VAL A 893 -26.32 -17.10 40.48
C VAL A 893 -26.37 -16.77 41.96
N ILE A 894 -26.46 -15.49 42.34
CA ILE A 894 -26.60 -15.10 43.74
C ILE A 894 -27.96 -15.54 44.33
N PRO A 895 -28.03 -15.85 45.63
CA PRO A 895 -29.29 -16.19 46.30
C PRO A 895 -30.27 -15.01 46.29
N LYS A 896 -31.51 -15.26 45.85
CA LYS A 896 -32.61 -14.27 45.78
C LYS A 896 -33.56 -14.43 46.98
N ASP A 897 -32.97 -14.44 48.17
CA ASP A 897 -33.67 -14.83 49.40
C ASP A 897 -34.52 -13.69 50.00
N THR A 898 -34.09 -12.44 49.84
CA THR A 898 -34.75 -11.21 50.33
C THR A 898 -34.56 -10.07 49.34
N GLY A 899 -35.51 -9.14 49.28
CA GLY A 899 -35.47 -8.00 48.36
C GLY A 899 -36.25 -8.24 47.07
N ASP A 900 -36.16 -7.29 46.14
CA ASP A 900 -36.70 -7.37 44.79
C ASP A 900 -35.60 -7.40 43.71
N GLU A 901 -35.99 -7.24 42.45
CA GLU A 901 -35.08 -7.32 41.31
C GLU A 901 -34.00 -6.24 41.32
N GLU A 902 -34.32 -5.05 41.82
CA GLU A 902 -33.36 -3.94 41.96
C GLU A 902 -32.35 -4.24 43.07
N ASP A 903 -32.83 -4.69 44.24
CA ASP A 903 -31.96 -5.07 45.37
C ASP A 903 -30.91 -6.12 44.94
N TRP A 904 -31.34 -7.12 44.17
CA TRP A 904 -30.44 -8.17 43.68
C TRP A 904 -29.47 -7.67 42.60
N ASN A 905 -29.89 -6.70 41.78
CA ASN A 905 -29.01 -6.08 40.78
C ASN A 905 -27.92 -5.26 41.46
N ASP A 906 -28.28 -4.47 42.46
CA ASP A 906 -27.33 -3.69 43.27
C ASP A 906 -26.35 -4.59 44.02
N GLU A 907 -26.82 -5.69 44.60
CA GLU A 907 -25.97 -6.68 45.26
C GLU A 907 -24.99 -7.35 44.29
N ALA A 908 -25.48 -7.77 43.10
CA ALA A 908 -24.62 -8.33 42.06
C ALA A 908 -23.56 -7.33 41.59
N ASN A 909 -23.95 -6.07 41.40
CA ASN A 909 -23.07 -4.99 40.99
C ASN A 909 -21.99 -4.67 42.05
N ALA A 910 -22.34 -4.78 43.34
CA ALA A 910 -21.40 -4.67 44.46
C ALA A 910 -20.41 -5.85 44.47
N TYR A 911 -20.89 -7.09 44.37
CA TYR A 911 -20.01 -8.27 44.29
C TYR A 911 -19.07 -8.22 43.08
N ALA A 912 -19.53 -7.72 41.92
CA ALA A 912 -18.68 -7.51 40.76
C ALA A 912 -17.47 -6.62 41.10
N THR A 913 -17.70 -5.50 41.78
CA THR A 913 -16.62 -4.60 42.23
C THR A 913 -15.70 -5.28 43.26
N GLU A 914 -16.26 -6.00 44.23
CA GLU A 914 -15.48 -6.70 45.26
C GLU A 914 -14.60 -7.79 44.66
N LEU A 915 -15.13 -8.58 43.72
CA LEU A 915 -14.40 -9.64 43.02
C LEU A 915 -13.25 -9.07 42.20
N LEU A 916 -13.48 -7.99 41.44
CA LEU A 916 -12.41 -7.32 40.68
C LEU A 916 -11.38 -6.69 41.60
N ASN A 917 -11.79 -6.08 42.71
CA ASN A 917 -10.85 -5.56 43.71
C ASN A 917 -10.00 -6.68 44.32
N ALA A 918 -10.58 -7.84 44.64
CA ALA A 918 -9.85 -8.98 45.16
C ALA A 918 -8.86 -9.56 44.13
N THR A 919 -9.31 -9.71 42.88
CA THR A 919 -8.53 -10.36 41.82
C THR A 919 -7.56 -9.40 41.13
N VAL A 920 -8.06 -8.38 40.44
CA VAL A 920 -7.29 -7.42 39.64
C VAL A 920 -6.37 -6.57 40.52
N PHE A 921 -6.89 -5.97 41.58
CA PHE A 921 -6.08 -5.04 42.39
C PHE A 921 -5.24 -5.76 43.46
N ASN A 922 -5.82 -6.72 44.19
CA ASN A 922 -5.10 -7.41 45.27
C ASN A 922 -4.37 -8.69 44.84
N GLY A 923 -4.51 -9.12 43.58
CA GLY A 923 -3.83 -10.31 43.05
C GLY A 923 -4.30 -11.64 43.67
N MET A 924 -5.52 -11.70 44.19
CA MET A 924 -6.10 -12.93 44.74
C MET A 924 -6.44 -13.90 43.61
N ASP A 925 -6.21 -15.20 43.84
CA ASP A 925 -6.64 -16.26 42.93
C ASP A 925 -8.16 -16.20 42.70
N VAL A 926 -8.59 -16.34 41.44
CA VAL A 926 -9.99 -16.17 41.03
C VAL A 926 -10.97 -17.11 41.72
N VAL A 927 -10.53 -18.31 42.09
CA VAL A 927 -11.36 -19.31 42.80
C VAL A 927 -11.46 -18.92 44.28
N ILE A 928 -10.35 -18.50 44.88
CA ILE A 928 -10.32 -18.04 46.27
C ILE A 928 -11.20 -16.79 46.44
N ALA A 929 -11.12 -15.83 45.52
CA ALA A 929 -11.92 -14.61 45.56
C ALA A 929 -13.43 -14.90 45.51
N GLN A 930 -13.85 -15.82 44.63
CA GLN A 930 -15.25 -16.25 44.55
C GLN A 930 -15.70 -16.96 45.83
N ASP A 931 -14.91 -17.89 46.37
CA ASP A 931 -15.24 -18.57 47.62
C ASP A 931 -15.32 -17.58 48.82
N ASP A 932 -14.45 -16.57 48.87
CA ASP A 932 -14.44 -15.58 49.96
C ASP A 932 -15.60 -14.58 49.86
N ILE A 933 -16.00 -14.18 48.65
CA ILE A 933 -17.00 -13.13 48.41
C ILE A 933 -18.40 -13.71 48.19
N LEU A 934 -18.54 -14.69 47.28
CA LEU A 934 -19.82 -15.32 46.94
C LEU A 934 -20.12 -16.55 47.81
N GLY A 935 -19.10 -17.16 48.42
CA GLY A 935 -19.24 -18.42 49.17
C GLY A 935 -19.30 -19.67 48.30
N PHE A 936 -19.13 -19.53 46.99
CA PHE A 936 -19.10 -20.63 46.01
C PHE A 936 -18.39 -20.20 44.73
N ASN A 937 -18.04 -21.19 43.90
CA ASN A 937 -17.42 -20.98 42.60
C ASN A 937 -18.40 -21.17 41.44
N ASN A 938 -18.26 -20.34 40.40
CA ASN A 938 -19.00 -20.46 39.15
C ASN A 938 -18.05 -20.37 37.94
N THR A 939 -18.21 -21.27 36.96
CA THR A 939 -17.31 -21.32 35.80
C THR A 939 -17.42 -20.11 34.88
N THR A 940 -18.60 -19.49 34.78
CA THR A 940 -18.82 -18.30 33.95
C THR A 940 -18.15 -17.09 34.60
N ILE A 941 -18.41 -16.84 35.88
CA ILE A 941 -17.73 -15.77 36.65
C ILE A 941 -16.21 -15.97 36.65
N THR A 942 -15.74 -17.21 36.72
CA THR A 942 -14.31 -17.53 36.60
C THR A 942 -13.75 -17.07 35.25
N ALA A 943 -14.48 -17.28 34.15
CA ALA A 943 -14.06 -16.82 32.83
C ALA A 943 -14.05 -15.29 32.74
N ASP A 944 -15.07 -14.62 33.28
CA ASP A 944 -15.14 -13.16 33.31
C ASP A 944 -13.98 -12.54 34.11
N LEU A 945 -13.61 -13.15 35.25
CA LEU A 945 -12.48 -12.69 36.06
C LEU A 945 -11.13 -12.90 35.35
N TYR A 946 -10.95 -14.01 34.63
CA TYR A 946 -9.76 -14.18 33.80
C TYR A 946 -9.71 -13.18 32.63
N GLN A 947 -10.85 -12.87 32.03
CA GLN A 947 -10.94 -11.82 31.01
C GLN A 947 -10.62 -10.44 31.61
N GLY A 948 -11.08 -10.15 32.83
CA GLY A 948 -10.74 -8.93 33.55
C GLY A 948 -9.25 -8.82 33.89
N LEU A 949 -8.60 -9.93 34.20
CA LEU A 949 -7.14 -9.99 34.39
C LEU A 949 -6.37 -9.74 33.08
N ASP A 950 -6.84 -10.27 31.94
CA ASP A 950 -6.28 -9.97 30.62
C ASP A 950 -6.38 -8.47 30.29
N TYR A 951 -7.55 -7.88 30.51
CA TYR A 951 -7.74 -6.44 30.32
C TYR A 951 -6.83 -5.60 31.23
N ALA A 952 -6.69 -6.00 32.50
CA ALA A 952 -5.80 -5.31 33.44
C ALA A 952 -4.34 -5.40 33.01
N ASP A 953 -3.88 -6.54 32.49
CA ASP A 953 -2.52 -6.72 31.98
C ASP A 953 -2.26 -5.82 30.77
N LYS A 954 -3.20 -5.77 29.81
CA LYS A 954 -3.13 -4.87 28.65
C LYS A 954 -3.12 -3.39 29.05
N LEU A 955 -4.00 -2.97 29.97
CA LEU A 955 -4.00 -1.61 30.54
C LEU A 955 -2.70 -1.30 31.29
N GLY A 956 -2.05 -2.30 31.88
CA GLY A 956 -0.73 -2.15 32.50
C GLY A 956 0.39 -1.80 31.52
N GLN A 957 0.23 -2.17 30.24
CA GLN A 957 1.22 -1.92 29.19
C GLN A 957 1.17 -0.50 28.62
N THR A 958 0.25 0.37 29.07
CA THR A 958 0.17 1.81 28.74
C THR A 958 1.49 2.58 28.95
N THR A 959 2.41 2.06 29.76
CA THR A 959 3.78 2.59 29.88
C THR A 959 4.53 2.64 28.54
N ARG A 960 4.15 1.79 27.58
CA ARG A 960 4.74 1.73 26.24
C ARG A 960 4.50 2.99 25.40
N GLU A 961 3.57 3.86 25.77
CA GLU A 961 3.28 5.13 25.08
C GLU A 961 4.54 6.00 24.89
N ILE A 962 5.34 6.15 25.96
CA ILE A 962 6.60 6.89 25.90
C ILE A 962 7.64 6.10 25.10
N ASP A 963 7.75 4.80 25.34
CA ASP A 963 8.72 3.94 24.63
C ASP A 963 8.51 3.98 23.12
N GLN A 964 7.26 3.90 22.64
CA GLN A 964 6.93 4.00 21.21
C GLN A 964 7.23 5.39 20.64
N THR A 965 7.05 6.45 21.42
CA THR A 965 7.46 7.81 21.01
C THR A 965 8.97 7.88 20.79
N LEU A 966 9.76 7.25 21.67
CA LEU A 966 11.22 7.22 21.56
C LEU A 966 11.70 6.32 20.42
N ARG A 967 11.03 5.18 20.20
CA ARG A 967 11.25 4.34 19.00
C ARG A 967 11.01 5.13 17.72
N ALA A 968 9.93 5.92 17.66
CA ALA A 968 9.67 6.78 16.51
C ALA A 968 10.75 7.86 16.36
N LEU A 969 11.23 8.46 17.45
CA LEU A 969 12.38 9.39 17.44
C LEU A 969 13.73 8.71 17.09
N ASN A 970 13.79 7.38 17.09
CA ASN A 970 14.91 6.60 16.58
C ASN A 970 14.70 6.14 15.13
N ALA A 971 13.65 6.64 14.47
CA ALA A 971 13.23 6.20 13.14
C ALA A 971 13.01 4.68 13.08
N GLU A 972 12.46 4.09 14.13
CA GLU A 972 12.08 2.67 14.12
C GLU A 972 10.67 2.48 13.57
N TYR A 973 10.38 1.27 13.09
CA TYR A 973 9.03 0.89 12.66
C TYR A 973 8.06 0.83 13.85
N ILE A 974 6.95 1.58 13.75
CA ILE A 974 5.87 1.57 14.72
C ILE A 974 4.76 0.64 14.24
N GLU A 975 4.48 -0.38 15.04
CA GLU A 975 3.48 -1.40 14.72
C GLU A 975 2.07 -0.78 14.67
N PRO A 976 1.29 -1.07 13.62
CA PRO A 976 -0.09 -0.64 13.52
C PRO A 976 -0.99 -1.47 14.45
N ALA A 977 -2.02 -0.83 14.98
CA ALA A 977 -3.04 -1.46 15.82
C ALA A 977 -4.44 -0.93 15.47
N PRO A 978 -5.51 -1.68 15.74
CA PRO A 978 -6.86 -1.15 15.65
C PRO A 978 -7.06 -0.08 16.75
N GLY A 979 -7.64 1.07 16.40
CA GLY A 979 -8.00 2.09 17.40
C GLY A 979 -9.38 1.85 18.03
N ASN A 980 -9.95 2.93 18.56
CA ASN A 980 -11.23 3.07 19.27
C ASN A 980 -11.12 2.87 20.79
N ASP A 981 -12.16 3.27 21.52
CA ASP A 981 -12.19 3.13 22.98
C ASP A 981 -12.11 1.64 23.41
N PRO A 982 -11.35 1.33 24.47
CA PRO A 982 -11.12 -0.03 24.94
C PRO A 982 -12.35 -0.71 25.56
N ILE A 983 -13.40 0.03 25.93
CA ILE A 983 -14.68 -0.58 26.35
C ILE A 983 -15.40 -1.16 25.14
N ARG A 984 -15.40 -0.45 24.00
CA ARG A 984 -16.03 -0.90 22.75
C ARG A 984 -15.19 -1.92 22.01
N ASN A 985 -13.88 -1.72 21.99
CA ASN A 985 -12.91 -2.56 21.31
C ASN A 985 -11.71 -2.88 22.22
N PRO A 986 -11.78 -3.91 23.08
CA PRO A 986 -10.66 -4.28 23.96
C PRO A 986 -9.38 -4.70 23.22
N ASP A 987 -9.48 -5.08 21.93
CA ASP A 987 -8.33 -5.40 21.08
C ASP A 987 -7.56 -4.14 20.64
N ALA A 988 -8.06 -2.94 20.95
CA ALA A 988 -7.31 -1.69 20.80
C ALA A 988 -6.21 -1.51 21.86
N LEU A 989 -6.14 -2.41 22.86
CA LEU A 989 -5.06 -2.45 23.83
C LEU A 989 -4.14 -3.65 23.56
N PRO A 990 -2.83 -3.54 23.84
CA PRO A 990 -2.10 -2.33 24.25
C PRO A 990 -1.52 -1.53 23.09
#